data_AF-A0AAV9CZ74-F1
#
_entry.id   AF-A0AAV9CZ74-F1
#
_cell.length_a   1.000
_cell.length_b   1.000
_cell.length_c   1.000
_cell.angle_alpha   90.00
_cell.angle_beta   90.00
_cell.angle_gamma   90.00
#
_symmetry.space_group_name_H-M   'P 1'
#
loop_
_entity.id
_entity.type
_entity.pdbx_description
1 polymer ?
#
loop_
_entity_poly.entity_id
_entity_poly.type
_entity_poly.pdbx_seq_one_letter_code
_entity_poly.pdbx_strand_id
1 'polypeptide(L)'
;MEIKDSIVDLPVQDPENEEFSSIDLTWTKFGSTDQHVDEVALIPYERVDAFINGECNNIECPTRFHIERGRKRVPGSLKECKDDEYLLYRLYWCSFGPENYGEGGSILPSRRYRLNTRNRAARPQSMRGCTCHFIVKRLYARPSLALLIYNDRRHVNKSGFVCHGPLDRDAIGPGAKKIPYIGNEIQQQTMSLLYLGIPEENVLQTHIEGIQRYCGSNAKVNSLASQYVQKLEMIIKRSTHELDLDDQASIRMWVERNRKSVFFYQDSSETDPFILGIQTEWQLQQMIRFGHQSLLAAHSSFGISKLKYPLYTLLAFDSRQHPLPVAWIITRTSAKRDVSKWMKSLSDRVRAVEPSWMVSGFIIDDAAVEVDPIRDVFRCPVLFCLWRIRRSWLRNVVKKCSNIEVQREIFKRLGKIMYSIWDGSDSVVSLEEFIQDFIDQTAFMQYFKESWVPKIDMWLATMKNLPLASQEASGAIEAYHVKLKTKLYDEMHLGSIQRVDWLVHKLTTEIHSSYWLDRYADESGSFQTVKEEYISSTSWHRALQIPDDAVILDDKDHLFAKVVSQEDSDHRHLVWNPGSEFALCSCSWSIQGNLCKHIIKVNMVCQKKHSDYHPSMSFQSFREILLKFWRKVVDDSIALDQSVAWTKQMHDTIQRLVELSNSSNIGSVVSSLPVKWVSKKGRTFAGKRAAYTLALPPSKESVYQRKHRKRKRLSRLRGGSA
;
A
#
# COMPACT_ATOMS: atom_id res chain seq x y z
N MET A 1 -50.43 15.37 6.90
CA MET A 1 -50.66 14.04 7.53
C MET A 1 -50.76 14.31 9.02
N GLU A 2 -51.93 14.10 9.63
CA GLU A 2 -52.13 14.33 11.07
C GLU A 2 -51.21 13.44 11.90
N ILE A 3 -50.55 14.02 12.91
CA ILE A 3 -49.81 13.29 13.93
C ILE A 3 -50.85 12.78 14.92
N LYS A 4 -50.84 11.48 15.21
CA LYS A 4 -51.75 10.89 16.20
C LYS A 4 -51.05 10.76 17.55
N ASP A 5 -51.72 11.21 18.60
CA ASP A 5 -51.22 11.17 19.98
C ASP A 5 -51.57 9.87 20.72
N SER A 6 -52.47 9.05 20.17
CA SER A 6 -52.87 7.76 20.74
C SER A 6 -52.82 6.62 19.71
N ILE A 7 -52.37 5.45 20.16
CA ILE A 7 -52.36 4.20 19.37
C ILE A 7 -53.77 3.63 19.19
N VAL A 8 -54.70 3.99 20.07
CA VAL A 8 -56.09 3.49 20.01
C VAL A 8 -56.79 3.94 18.71
N ASP A 9 -56.37 5.09 18.16
CA ASP A 9 -56.93 5.68 16.95
C ASP A 9 -56.29 5.12 15.66
N LEU A 10 -55.34 4.19 15.76
CA LEU A 10 -54.72 3.56 14.60
C LEU A 10 -55.61 2.43 14.07
N PRO A 11 -55.94 2.42 12.75
CA PRO A 11 -56.66 1.31 12.17
C PRO A 11 -55.81 0.05 12.22
N VAL A 12 -56.41 -1.06 12.66
CA VAL A 12 -55.79 -2.38 12.54
C VAL A 12 -55.88 -2.79 11.08
N GLN A 13 -54.74 -3.08 10.47
CA GLN A 13 -54.61 -3.45 9.07
C GLN A 13 -54.30 -4.93 8.96
N ASP A 14 -55.07 -5.63 8.13
CA ASP A 14 -54.89 -7.06 7.89
C ASP A 14 -55.01 -7.35 6.38
N PRO A 15 -53.93 -7.18 5.61
CA PRO A 15 -53.95 -7.41 4.16
C PRO A 15 -54.36 -8.85 3.82
N GLU A 16 -55.11 -9.05 2.73
CA GLU A 16 -55.61 -10.37 2.33
C GLU A 16 -54.49 -11.31 1.81
N ASN A 17 -53.36 -10.76 1.37
CA ASN A 17 -52.25 -11.53 0.81
C ASN A 17 -51.59 -12.46 1.85
N GLU A 18 -51.21 -13.68 1.45
CA GLU A 18 -50.52 -14.65 2.33
C GLU A 18 -49.23 -14.07 2.94
N GLU A 19 -48.48 -13.30 2.16
CA GLU A 19 -47.34 -12.49 2.59
C GLU A 19 -47.57 -11.03 2.15
N PHE A 20 -47.19 -10.08 3.00
CA PHE A 20 -47.33 -8.64 2.73
C PHE A 20 -46.13 -7.88 3.33
N SER A 21 -45.93 -6.65 2.89
CA SER A 21 -44.76 -5.84 3.22
C SER A 21 -45.16 -4.42 3.64
N SER A 22 -44.18 -3.56 3.87
CA SER A 22 -44.41 -2.17 4.23
C SER A 22 -45.13 -1.36 3.16
N ILE A 23 -45.08 -1.75 1.89
CA ILE A 23 -45.82 -1.06 0.82
C ILE A 23 -47.32 -1.33 0.85
N ASP A 24 -47.72 -2.45 1.48
CA ASP A 24 -49.09 -2.92 1.57
C ASP A 24 -49.82 -2.33 2.80
N LEU A 25 -49.11 -1.53 3.60
CA LEU A 25 -49.62 -0.90 4.82
C LEU A 25 -49.64 0.62 4.69
N THR A 26 -50.67 1.23 5.27
CA THR A 26 -50.77 2.66 5.50
C THR A 26 -50.07 3.03 6.80
N TRP A 27 -49.00 3.81 6.70
CA TRP A 27 -48.19 4.24 7.84
C TRP A 27 -48.68 5.57 8.41
N THR A 28 -48.75 5.67 9.73
CA THR A 28 -49.17 6.90 10.43
C THR A 28 -48.01 7.45 11.25
N LYS A 29 -47.89 8.77 11.32
CA LYS A 29 -46.91 9.45 12.17
C LYS A 29 -47.39 9.46 13.63
N PHE A 30 -46.60 8.91 14.54
CA PHE A 30 -46.91 8.79 15.97
C PHE A 30 -45.76 9.37 16.80
N GLY A 31 -46.06 10.30 17.71
CA GLY A 31 -45.04 10.94 18.54
C GLY A 31 -45.63 11.98 19.49
N SER A 32 -45.03 12.13 20.68
CA SER A 32 -45.53 13.03 21.73
C SER A 32 -45.03 14.49 21.60
N THR A 33 -44.18 14.79 20.62
CA THR A 33 -43.60 16.12 20.32
C THR A 33 -42.92 16.10 18.94
N ASP A 34 -42.83 17.25 18.26
CA ASP A 34 -42.32 17.40 16.88
C ASP A 34 -40.89 16.85 16.63
N GLN A 35 -40.11 16.57 17.68
CA GLN A 35 -38.72 16.08 17.57
C GLN A 35 -38.60 14.54 17.55
N HIS A 36 -39.67 13.78 17.85
CA HIS A 36 -39.66 12.32 17.87
C HIS A 36 -40.94 11.74 17.26
N VAL A 37 -41.02 11.77 15.93
CA VAL A 37 -42.15 11.24 15.17
C VAL A 37 -41.74 9.93 14.50
N ASP A 38 -42.28 8.83 14.98
CA ASP A 38 -42.09 7.49 14.40
C ASP A 38 -43.18 7.21 13.35
N GLU A 39 -42.83 6.50 12.27
CA GLU A 39 -43.83 5.97 11.34
C GLU A 39 -44.27 4.58 11.79
N VAL A 40 -45.56 4.45 12.10
CA VAL A 40 -46.14 3.24 12.70
C VAL A 40 -47.31 2.66 11.91
N ALA A 41 -47.48 1.35 12.03
CA ALA A 41 -48.64 0.61 11.54
C ALA A 41 -49.07 -0.43 12.58
N LEU A 42 -50.37 -0.72 12.64
CA LEU A 42 -50.95 -1.65 13.60
C LEU A 42 -51.51 -2.87 12.85
N ILE A 43 -51.04 -4.07 13.19
CA ILE A 43 -51.46 -5.33 12.56
C ILE A 43 -51.81 -6.39 13.62
N PRO A 44 -52.56 -7.46 13.27
CA PRO A 44 -52.68 -8.63 14.13
C PRO A 44 -51.30 -9.24 14.43
N TYR A 45 -51.03 -9.59 15.69
CA TYR A 45 -49.73 -10.16 16.09
C TYR A 45 -49.43 -11.49 15.37
N GLU A 46 -50.45 -12.27 15.07
CA GLU A 46 -50.34 -13.53 14.31
C GLU A 46 -49.85 -13.33 12.88
N ARG A 47 -50.03 -12.14 12.32
CA ARG A 47 -49.62 -11.77 10.95
C ARG A 47 -48.22 -11.16 10.88
N VAL A 48 -47.51 -11.03 12.00
CA VAL A 48 -46.14 -10.48 12.04
C VAL A 48 -45.17 -11.30 11.19
N ASP A 49 -45.28 -12.62 11.22
CA ASP A 49 -44.37 -13.48 10.43
C ASP A 49 -44.66 -13.35 8.92
N ALA A 50 -45.92 -13.17 8.53
CA ALA A 50 -46.32 -12.87 7.14
C ALA A 50 -45.74 -11.52 6.67
N PHE A 51 -45.75 -10.51 7.54
CA PHE A 51 -45.11 -9.21 7.28
C PHE A 51 -43.59 -9.34 7.09
N ILE A 52 -42.90 -10.06 8.00
CA ILE A 52 -41.45 -10.25 7.92
C ILE A 52 -41.06 -11.00 6.65
N ASN A 53 -41.83 -12.03 6.28
CA ASN A 53 -41.57 -12.79 5.06
C ASN A 53 -41.75 -11.94 3.79
N GLY A 54 -42.80 -11.12 3.72
CA GLY A 54 -42.97 -10.18 2.60
C GLY A 54 -41.84 -9.16 2.50
N GLU A 55 -41.35 -8.62 3.62
CA GLU A 55 -40.16 -7.76 3.65
C GLU A 55 -38.87 -8.50 3.21
N CYS A 56 -38.74 -9.79 3.54
CA CYS A 56 -37.60 -10.61 3.09
C CYS A 56 -37.63 -10.89 1.57
N ASN A 57 -38.83 -11.01 0.99
CA ASN A 57 -39.06 -11.40 -0.39
C ASN A 57 -39.14 -10.22 -1.37
N ASN A 58 -38.71 -9.02 -0.96
CA ASN A 58 -38.61 -7.86 -1.82
C ASN A 58 -37.74 -8.14 -3.07
N ILE A 59 -38.31 -7.96 -4.27
CA ILE A 59 -37.65 -8.26 -5.56
C ILE A 59 -36.44 -7.33 -5.80
N GLU A 60 -36.53 -6.07 -5.39
CA GLU A 60 -35.47 -5.07 -5.59
C GLU A 60 -34.28 -5.30 -4.66
N CYS A 61 -34.54 -5.82 -3.46
CA CYS A 61 -33.56 -5.94 -2.39
C CYS A 61 -33.80 -7.21 -1.54
N PRO A 62 -33.63 -8.42 -2.11
CA PRO A 62 -33.95 -9.66 -1.41
C PRO A 62 -33.02 -9.88 -0.22
N THR A 63 -33.59 -10.10 0.96
CA THR A 63 -32.83 -10.19 2.21
C THR A 63 -33.46 -11.14 3.23
N ARG A 64 -32.90 -11.19 4.42
CA ARG A 64 -33.53 -11.76 5.61
C ARG A 64 -33.41 -10.77 6.75
N PHE A 65 -34.41 -10.69 7.62
CA PHE A 65 -34.33 -9.88 8.82
C PHE A 65 -33.99 -10.74 10.04
N HIS A 66 -32.99 -10.33 10.82
CA HIS A 66 -32.63 -10.97 12.07
C HIS A 66 -32.94 -10.07 13.26
N ILE A 67 -33.22 -10.69 14.41
CA ILE A 67 -33.47 -9.96 15.65
C ILE A 67 -32.14 -9.45 16.19
N GLU A 68 -31.92 -8.14 16.13
CA GLU A 68 -30.72 -7.48 16.65
C GLU A 68 -30.82 -7.24 18.15
N ARG A 69 -32.05 -6.94 18.63
CA ARG A 69 -32.34 -6.73 20.05
C ARG A 69 -33.73 -7.26 20.39
N GLY A 70 -33.85 -8.03 21.46
CA GLY A 70 -35.13 -8.55 21.96
C GLY A 70 -35.32 -8.26 23.45
N ARG A 71 -36.54 -7.87 23.84
CA ARG A 71 -36.95 -7.72 25.25
C ARG A 71 -38.33 -8.34 25.44
N LYS A 72 -38.56 -9.01 26.57
CA LYS A 72 -39.86 -9.62 26.92
C LYS A 72 -40.21 -9.24 28.35
N ARG A 73 -41.46 -8.86 28.58
CA ARG A 73 -42.01 -8.60 29.92
C ARG A 73 -42.94 -9.75 30.34
N VAL A 74 -43.14 -9.91 31.64
CA VAL A 74 -44.07 -10.90 32.20
C VAL A 74 -45.49 -10.28 32.23
N PRO A 75 -46.54 -11.00 31.81
CA PRO A 75 -47.91 -10.53 31.97
C PRO A 75 -48.22 -10.19 33.44
N GLY A 76 -48.89 -9.06 33.70
CA GLY A 76 -49.19 -8.57 35.06
C GLY A 76 -48.03 -7.86 35.79
N SER A 77 -46.88 -7.62 35.14
CA SER A 77 -45.72 -6.97 35.77
C SER A 77 -45.79 -5.44 35.90
N LEU A 78 -46.76 -4.79 35.25
CA LEU A 78 -46.92 -3.33 35.27
C LEU A 78 -48.14 -2.91 36.10
N LYS A 79 -47.94 -1.90 36.96
CA LYS A 79 -49.01 -1.30 37.79
C LYS A 79 -49.90 -0.34 37.00
N GLU A 80 -49.33 0.36 36.03
CA GLU A 80 -50.01 1.24 35.06
C GLU A 80 -49.47 0.92 33.66
N CYS A 81 -50.35 0.79 32.67
CA CYS A 81 -50.00 0.45 31.30
C CYS A 81 -50.35 1.60 30.37
N LYS A 82 -49.35 2.18 29.69
CA LYS A 82 -49.58 3.06 28.54
C LYS A 82 -49.98 2.25 27.32
N ASP A 83 -50.68 2.86 26.37
CA ASP A 83 -51.22 2.18 25.18
C ASP A 83 -50.12 1.64 24.24
N ASP A 84 -48.91 2.21 24.28
CA ASP A 84 -47.75 1.83 23.46
C ASP A 84 -46.74 0.90 24.16
N GLU A 85 -47.02 0.53 25.41
CA GLU A 85 -46.12 -0.31 26.19
C GLU A 85 -46.10 -1.74 25.62
N TYR A 86 -44.92 -2.36 25.63
CA TYR A 86 -44.70 -3.65 24.98
C TYR A 86 -44.74 -4.82 25.95
N LEU A 87 -45.43 -5.88 25.58
CA LEU A 87 -45.25 -7.22 26.15
C LEU A 87 -44.01 -7.90 25.56
N LEU A 88 -43.78 -7.70 24.27
CA LEU A 88 -42.62 -8.20 23.53
C LEU A 88 -42.10 -7.09 22.62
N TYR A 89 -40.80 -6.82 22.67
CA TYR A 89 -40.11 -5.89 21.79
C TYR A 89 -39.04 -6.65 21.01
N ARG A 90 -39.03 -6.50 19.68
CA ARG A 90 -38.00 -7.03 18.80
C ARG A 90 -37.59 -5.99 17.78
N LEU A 91 -36.30 -5.65 17.76
CA LEU A 91 -35.67 -4.87 16.70
C LEU A 91 -35.16 -5.84 15.64
N TYR A 92 -35.67 -5.73 14.43
CA TYR A 92 -35.27 -6.49 13.28
C TYR A 92 -34.36 -5.66 12.39
N TRP A 93 -33.22 -6.24 12.01
CA TRP A 93 -32.26 -5.62 11.10
C TRP A 93 -32.12 -6.47 9.84
N CYS A 94 -31.93 -5.83 8.70
CA CYS A 94 -31.50 -6.50 7.49
C CYS A 94 -30.22 -7.31 7.76
N SER A 95 -30.12 -8.52 7.21
CA SER A 95 -28.95 -9.41 7.36
C SER A 95 -27.63 -8.79 6.94
N PHE A 96 -27.68 -7.70 6.17
CA PHE A 96 -26.51 -6.97 5.68
C PHE A 96 -26.13 -5.77 6.55
N GLY A 97 -26.88 -5.46 7.63
CA GLY A 97 -26.59 -4.31 8.51
C GLY A 97 -26.09 -4.67 9.90
N PRO A 98 -25.95 -3.67 10.80
CA PRO A 98 -25.34 -2.36 10.55
C PRO A 98 -23.81 -2.47 10.32
N GLU A 99 -23.15 -1.40 9.86
CA GLU A 99 -21.68 -1.38 9.71
C GLU A 99 -20.98 -1.81 11.00
N ASN A 100 -20.25 -2.94 10.97
CA ASN A 100 -19.37 -3.34 12.07
C ASN A 100 -18.11 -2.47 12.04
N TYR A 101 -18.15 -1.29 12.65
CA TYR A 101 -16.94 -0.64 13.14
C TYR A 101 -16.84 -0.92 14.65
N GLY A 102 -15.91 -1.78 15.03
CA GLY A 102 -15.20 -1.51 16.28
C GLY A 102 -14.36 -0.27 16.02
N GLU A 103 -14.57 0.80 16.76
CA GLU A 103 -13.59 1.88 16.86
C GLU A 103 -12.25 1.25 17.30
N GLY A 104 -11.27 1.19 16.40
CA GLY A 104 -9.92 0.70 16.74
C GLY A 104 -9.42 -0.56 16.03
N GLY A 105 -9.92 -0.93 14.84
CA GLY A 105 -9.20 -1.85 13.93
C GLY A 105 -9.01 -3.30 14.42
N SER A 106 -9.63 -3.71 15.53
CA SER A 106 -9.70 -5.11 15.92
C SER A 106 -10.93 -5.77 15.30
N ILE A 107 -10.75 -6.96 14.72
CA ILE A 107 -11.84 -7.83 14.30
C ILE A 107 -12.56 -8.27 15.57
N LEU A 108 -13.63 -7.56 15.95
CA LEU A 108 -14.59 -8.12 16.89
C LEU A 108 -15.37 -9.22 16.16
N PRO A 109 -15.43 -10.45 16.72
CA PRO A 109 -16.32 -11.46 16.18
C PRO A 109 -17.75 -10.94 16.37
N SER A 110 -18.42 -10.58 15.28
CA SER A 110 -19.85 -10.31 15.32
C SER A 110 -20.60 -11.61 15.63
N ARG A 111 -20.73 -11.88 16.94
CA ARG A 111 -21.78 -12.69 17.57
C ARG A 111 -21.87 -14.17 17.13
N ARG A 112 -22.49 -14.98 18.00
CA ARG A 112 -22.61 -16.45 17.90
C ARG A 112 -23.55 -16.94 16.79
N TYR A 113 -23.76 -16.18 15.73
CA TYR A 113 -24.43 -16.66 14.53
C TYR A 113 -23.41 -16.65 13.40
N ARG A 114 -22.91 -17.83 13.04
CA ARG A 114 -22.24 -18.01 11.75
C ARG A 114 -23.18 -17.37 10.72
N LEU A 115 -22.68 -16.40 9.96
CA LEU A 115 -23.28 -16.06 8.66
C LEU A 115 -23.47 -17.39 7.96
N ASN A 116 -24.72 -17.87 7.95
CA ASN A 116 -25.04 -19.04 7.17
C ASN A 116 -24.81 -18.54 5.75
N THR A 117 -23.78 -19.05 5.09
CA THR A 117 -23.29 -18.68 3.74
C THR A 117 -24.31 -18.99 2.63
N ARG A 118 -25.60 -18.94 2.98
CA ARG A 118 -26.76 -19.25 2.17
C ARG A 118 -27.46 -18.03 1.59
N ASN A 119 -27.00 -16.80 1.84
CA ASN A 119 -27.61 -15.59 1.26
C ASN A 119 -27.17 -15.37 -0.20
N ARG A 120 -28.18 -15.19 -1.05
CA ARG A 120 -28.15 -15.29 -2.52
C ARG A 120 -27.70 -13.97 -3.20
N ALA A 121 -26.76 -13.22 -2.62
CA ALA A 121 -26.17 -12.01 -3.24
C ALA A 121 -24.93 -11.49 -2.47
N ALA A 122 -24.13 -12.37 -1.86
CA ALA A 122 -23.04 -11.93 -0.99
C ALA A 122 -21.77 -11.57 -1.77
N ARG A 123 -21.23 -10.36 -1.52
CA ARG A 123 -19.81 -10.01 -1.71
C ARG A 123 -18.97 -10.70 -0.63
N PRO A 124 -17.71 -11.12 -0.91
CA PRO A 124 -16.73 -11.49 0.11
C PRO A 124 -16.38 -10.35 1.09
N GLN A 125 -16.64 -9.09 0.68
CA GLN A 125 -16.38 -7.87 1.45
C GLN A 125 -17.69 -7.22 1.95
N SER A 126 -18.48 -7.93 2.75
CA SER A 126 -19.74 -7.46 3.35
C SER A 126 -19.53 -6.33 4.39
N MET A 127 -18.97 -5.19 4.00
CA MET A 127 -18.51 -4.14 4.92
C MET A 127 -19.13 -2.76 4.68
N ARG A 128 -20.17 -2.63 3.84
CA ARG A 128 -20.89 -1.36 3.67
C ARG A 128 -22.04 -1.15 4.66
N GLY A 129 -22.53 -2.22 5.31
CA GLY A 129 -23.70 -2.16 6.17
C GLY A 129 -25.00 -1.82 5.41
N CYS A 130 -26.14 -2.30 5.89
CA CYS A 130 -27.46 -1.88 5.44
C CYS A 130 -28.13 -1.07 6.54
N THR A 131 -28.70 0.09 6.22
CA THR A 131 -29.44 0.91 7.18
C THR A 131 -30.86 0.41 7.43
N CYS A 132 -31.39 -0.51 6.61
CA CYS A 132 -32.76 -0.99 6.72
C CYS A 132 -33.02 -1.77 8.01
N HIS A 133 -33.94 -1.27 8.84
CA HIS A 133 -34.39 -1.89 10.08
C HIS A 133 -35.77 -1.37 10.53
N PHE A 134 -36.48 -2.22 11.27
CA PHE A 134 -37.78 -1.93 11.85
C PHE A 134 -37.96 -2.63 13.20
N ILE A 135 -38.92 -2.17 13.97
CA ILE A 135 -39.26 -2.69 15.30
C ILE A 135 -40.65 -3.30 15.26
N VAL A 136 -40.80 -4.44 15.93
CA VAL A 136 -42.09 -5.06 16.24
C VAL A 136 -42.31 -5.01 17.75
N LYS A 137 -43.36 -4.32 18.18
CA LYS A 137 -43.85 -4.31 19.56
C LYS A 137 -45.17 -5.08 19.64
N ARG A 138 -45.21 -6.21 20.34
CA ARG A 138 -46.48 -6.81 20.78
C ARG A 138 -47.01 -5.97 21.93
N LEU A 139 -48.20 -5.39 21.78
CA LEU A 139 -48.74 -4.46 22.77
C LEU A 139 -49.09 -5.16 24.07
N TYR A 140 -48.86 -4.49 25.19
CA TYR A 140 -49.14 -5.02 26.52
C TYR A 140 -50.64 -4.95 26.84
N ALA A 141 -51.31 -3.84 26.53
CA ALA A 141 -52.75 -3.67 26.72
C ALA A 141 -53.59 -4.49 25.72
N ARG A 142 -53.09 -4.71 24.50
CA ARG A 142 -53.77 -5.48 23.43
C ARG A 142 -52.85 -6.57 22.87
N PRO A 143 -52.65 -7.70 23.57
CA PRO A 143 -51.68 -8.73 23.17
C PRO A 143 -51.99 -9.44 21.85
N SER A 144 -53.19 -9.30 21.30
CA SER A 144 -53.54 -9.80 19.97
C SER A 144 -52.99 -8.94 18.83
N LEU A 145 -52.43 -7.76 19.13
CA LEU A 145 -51.93 -6.80 18.15
C LEU A 145 -50.42 -6.56 18.26
N ALA A 146 -49.83 -6.21 17.13
CA ALA A 146 -48.46 -5.75 17.00
C ALA A 146 -48.42 -4.34 16.40
N LEU A 147 -47.65 -3.47 17.04
CA LEU A 147 -47.25 -2.18 16.51
C LEU A 147 -45.92 -2.35 15.78
N LEU A 148 -45.92 -2.06 14.48
CA LEU A 148 -44.73 -1.96 13.66
C LEU A 148 -44.23 -0.52 13.68
N ILE A 149 -42.93 -0.31 13.87
CA ILE A 149 -42.28 1.00 13.74
C ILE A 149 -41.17 0.84 12.71
N TYR A 150 -41.24 1.57 11.60
CA TYR A 150 -40.21 1.48 10.55
C TYR A 150 -39.26 2.67 10.68
N ASN A 151 -37.98 2.40 10.97
CA ASN A 151 -36.97 3.45 11.19
C ASN A 151 -36.31 3.87 9.87
N ASP A 152 -35.93 2.91 9.03
CA ASP A 152 -35.44 3.19 7.67
C ASP A 152 -35.82 2.02 6.75
N ARG A 153 -36.61 2.29 5.71
CA ARG A 153 -37.05 1.31 4.71
C ARG A 153 -36.02 1.07 3.61
N ARG A 154 -35.07 2.01 3.44
CA ARG A 154 -34.17 1.98 2.29
C ARG A 154 -33.05 0.98 2.53
N HIS A 155 -32.84 0.12 1.54
CA HIS A 155 -31.70 -0.79 1.53
C HIS A 155 -30.44 -0.11 0.99
N VAL A 156 -30.00 0.92 1.72
CA VAL A 156 -28.81 1.69 1.41
C VAL A 156 -27.73 1.53 2.48
N ASN A 157 -26.49 1.86 2.14
CA ASN A 157 -25.44 2.07 3.13
C ASN A 157 -25.58 3.47 3.77
N LYS A 158 -24.75 3.79 4.77
CA LYS A 158 -24.75 5.13 5.38
C LYS A 158 -24.52 6.27 4.39
N SER A 159 -23.86 6.00 3.26
CA SER A 159 -23.61 6.96 2.19
C SER A 159 -24.73 7.05 1.15
N GLY A 160 -25.88 6.38 1.38
CA GLY A 160 -27.08 6.47 0.53
C GLY A 160 -27.07 5.61 -0.75
N PHE A 161 -26.06 4.77 -0.96
CA PHE A 161 -26.01 3.86 -2.12
C PHE A 161 -26.70 2.53 -1.82
N VAL A 162 -27.38 1.97 -2.84
CA VAL A 162 -27.97 0.61 -2.77
C VAL A 162 -26.92 -0.39 -2.30
N CYS A 163 -27.21 -1.11 -1.23
CA CYS A 163 -26.22 -1.93 -0.52
C CYS A 163 -26.17 -3.41 -0.96
N HIS A 164 -27.24 -3.89 -1.60
CA HIS A 164 -27.39 -5.26 -2.11
C HIS A 164 -28.64 -5.36 -3.02
N GLY A 165 -28.77 -6.46 -3.75
CA GLY A 165 -29.91 -6.72 -4.65
C GLY A 165 -29.55 -6.50 -6.13
N PRO A 166 -30.49 -6.71 -7.06
CA PRO A 166 -30.23 -6.56 -8.51
C PRO A 166 -29.85 -5.13 -8.94
N LEU A 167 -30.28 -4.12 -8.18
CA LEU A 167 -29.99 -2.71 -8.43
C LEU A 167 -28.62 -2.25 -7.89
N ASP A 168 -27.96 -3.09 -7.09
CA ASP A 168 -26.59 -2.84 -6.65
C ASP A 168 -25.62 -3.10 -7.83
N ARG A 169 -25.14 -2.02 -8.45
CA ARG A 169 -24.16 -2.07 -9.57
C ARG A 169 -22.86 -2.79 -9.20
N ASP A 170 -22.59 -2.88 -7.91
CA ASP A 170 -21.43 -3.48 -7.28
C ASP A 170 -21.68 -4.96 -6.88
N ALA A 171 -22.92 -5.46 -6.99
CA ALA A 171 -23.30 -6.80 -6.55
C ALA A 171 -22.84 -7.93 -7.47
N ILE A 172 -22.11 -8.88 -6.88
CA ILE A 172 -21.87 -10.19 -7.48
C ILE A 172 -23.09 -11.07 -7.16
N GLY A 173 -24.12 -10.97 -8.01
CA GLY A 173 -25.46 -11.58 -7.92
C GLY A 173 -25.62 -13.08 -7.54
N PRO A 174 -26.82 -13.65 -7.77
CA PRO A 174 -27.40 -14.71 -6.93
C PRO A 174 -26.82 -16.13 -7.03
N GLY A 175 -25.78 -16.31 -7.83
CA GLY A 175 -25.09 -17.60 -8.03
C GLY A 175 -23.92 -17.86 -7.08
N ALA A 176 -23.57 -16.94 -6.17
CA ALA A 176 -22.41 -17.04 -5.27
C ALA A 176 -22.40 -18.29 -4.36
N LYS A 177 -23.54 -18.98 -4.21
CA LYS A 177 -23.63 -20.26 -3.49
C LYS A 177 -22.86 -21.41 -4.13
N LYS A 178 -22.63 -21.35 -5.45
CA LYS A 178 -22.00 -22.46 -6.18
C LYS A 178 -20.49 -22.29 -6.26
N ILE A 179 -20.00 -21.05 -6.30
CA ILE A 179 -18.56 -20.73 -6.42
C ILE A 179 -17.89 -21.01 -5.06
N PRO A 180 -16.87 -21.89 -5.00
CA PRO A 180 -16.10 -22.10 -3.77
C PRO A 180 -15.58 -20.75 -3.23
N TYR A 181 -15.51 -20.56 -1.92
CA TYR A 181 -14.83 -19.36 -1.39
C TYR A 181 -13.34 -19.44 -1.77
N ILE A 182 -12.97 -18.62 -2.73
CA ILE A 182 -11.59 -18.50 -3.22
C ILE A 182 -10.89 -17.46 -2.36
N GLY A 183 -9.71 -17.77 -1.83
CA GLY A 183 -8.95 -16.86 -0.97
C GLY A 183 -8.69 -15.50 -1.63
N ASN A 184 -8.59 -14.44 -0.82
CA ASN A 184 -8.40 -13.06 -1.28
C ASN A 184 -7.25 -12.89 -2.29
N GLU A 185 -6.20 -13.71 -2.15
CA GLU A 185 -5.03 -13.71 -3.02
C GLU A 185 -5.35 -14.13 -4.46
N ILE A 186 -6.14 -15.20 -4.67
CA ILE A 186 -6.54 -15.65 -6.02
C ILE A 186 -7.52 -14.65 -6.64
N GLN A 187 -8.41 -14.05 -5.83
CA GLN A 187 -9.30 -12.99 -6.32
C GLN A 187 -8.48 -11.78 -6.79
N GLN A 188 -7.50 -11.36 -6.00
CA GLN A 188 -6.61 -10.27 -6.34
C GLN A 188 -5.77 -10.60 -7.57
N GLN A 189 -5.27 -11.83 -7.70
CA GLN A 189 -4.58 -12.31 -8.89
C GLN A 189 -5.46 -12.18 -10.13
N THR A 190 -6.70 -12.65 -10.05
CA THR A 190 -7.66 -12.60 -11.16
C THR A 190 -7.95 -11.15 -11.56
N MET A 191 -8.23 -10.29 -10.58
CA MET A 191 -8.45 -8.85 -10.83
C MET A 191 -7.23 -8.19 -11.45
N SER A 192 -6.03 -8.50 -10.96
CA SER A 192 -4.80 -7.90 -11.45
C SER A 192 -4.50 -8.31 -12.89
N LEU A 193 -4.72 -9.57 -13.26
CA LEU A 193 -4.58 -10.00 -14.66
C LEU A 193 -5.58 -9.30 -15.58
N LEU A 194 -6.85 -9.16 -15.15
CA LEU A 194 -7.88 -8.46 -15.92
C LEU A 194 -7.56 -6.96 -16.12
N TYR A 195 -7.13 -6.26 -15.06
CA TYR A 195 -6.74 -4.85 -15.17
C TYR A 195 -5.50 -4.63 -16.04
N LEU A 196 -4.63 -5.63 -16.15
CA LEU A 196 -3.45 -5.58 -17.03
C LEU A 196 -3.77 -5.96 -18.48
N GLY A 197 -5.03 -6.25 -18.80
CA GLY A 197 -5.47 -6.57 -20.16
C GLY A 197 -5.04 -7.96 -20.63
N ILE A 198 -4.70 -8.87 -19.71
CA ILE A 198 -4.39 -10.26 -20.06
C ILE A 198 -5.65 -10.91 -20.64
N PRO A 199 -5.56 -11.67 -21.76
CA PRO A 199 -6.72 -12.29 -22.39
C PRO A 199 -7.53 -13.15 -21.42
N GLU A 200 -8.87 -13.06 -21.52
CA GLU A 200 -9.81 -13.76 -20.62
C GLU A 200 -9.49 -15.25 -20.49
N GLU A 201 -9.15 -15.91 -21.60
CA GLU A 201 -8.80 -17.34 -21.65
C GLU A 201 -7.61 -17.67 -20.73
N ASN A 202 -6.56 -16.83 -20.77
CA ASN A 202 -5.37 -17.00 -19.94
C ASN A 202 -5.68 -16.73 -18.47
N VAL A 203 -6.51 -15.72 -18.19
CA VAL A 203 -6.98 -15.41 -16.83
C VAL A 203 -7.79 -16.57 -16.27
N LEU A 204 -8.70 -17.12 -17.06
CA LEU A 204 -9.54 -18.24 -16.69
C LEU A 204 -8.71 -19.49 -16.40
N GLN A 205 -7.77 -19.83 -17.27
CA GLN A 205 -6.87 -20.96 -17.05
C GLN A 205 -6.10 -20.80 -15.73
N THR A 206 -5.49 -19.64 -15.52
CA THR A 206 -4.74 -19.32 -14.30
C THR A 206 -5.63 -19.40 -13.05
N HIS A 207 -6.85 -18.87 -13.13
CA HIS A 207 -7.82 -18.90 -12.05
C HIS A 207 -8.23 -20.35 -11.69
N ILE A 208 -8.46 -21.18 -12.70
CA ILE A 208 -8.77 -22.61 -12.53
C ILE A 208 -7.59 -23.33 -11.86
N GLU A 209 -6.36 -23.14 -12.34
CA GLU A 209 -5.16 -23.72 -11.74
C GLU A 209 -5.02 -23.30 -10.27
N GLY A 210 -5.25 -22.01 -9.97
CA GLY A 210 -5.27 -21.47 -8.63
C GLY A 210 -6.29 -22.19 -7.73
N ILE A 211 -7.53 -22.36 -8.18
CA ILE A 211 -8.56 -23.08 -7.41
C ILE A 211 -8.19 -24.56 -7.23
N GLN A 212 -7.69 -25.22 -8.27
CA GLN A 212 -7.33 -26.63 -8.24
C GLN A 212 -6.23 -26.93 -7.22
N ARG A 213 -5.27 -26.02 -7.04
CA ARG A 213 -4.23 -26.15 -5.99
C ARG A 213 -4.81 -26.27 -4.58
N TYR A 214 -5.96 -25.65 -4.30
CA TYR A 214 -6.58 -25.68 -2.96
C TYR A 214 -7.74 -26.66 -2.83
N CYS A 215 -8.49 -26.93 -3.90
CA CYS A 215 -9.74 -27.69 -3.86
C CYS A 215 -9.74 -28.97 -4.71
N GLY A 216 -8.66 -29.28 -5.43
CA GLY A 216 -8.58 -30.41 -6.37
C GLY A 216 -9.38 -30.17 -7.66
N SER A 217 -9.26 -31.09 -8.64
CA SER A 217 -9.94 -30.99 -9.93
C SER A 217 -11.42 -31.40 -9.84
N ASN A 218 -12.34 -30.50 -10.17
CA ASN A 218 -13.78 -30.78 -10.24
C ASN A 218 -14.42 -30.03 -11.42
N ALA A 219 -15.05 -30.76 -12.36
CA ALA A 219 -15.65 -30.18 -13.56
C ALA A 219 -16.72 -29.10 -13.26
N LYS A 220 -17.47 -29.22 -12.15
CA LYS A 220 -18.43 -28.19 -11.71
C LYS A 220 -17.73 -26.90 -11.25
N VAL A 221 -16.52 -27.00 -10.70
CA VAL A 221 -15.73 -25.85 -10.25
C VAL A 221 -15.18 -25.06 -11.44
N ASN A 222 -14.78 -25.74 -12.51
CA ASN A 222 -14.29 -25.10 -13.74
C ASN A 222 -15.38 -24.25 -14.43
N SER A 223 -16.63 -24.74 -14.51
CA SER A 223 -17.73 -23.96 -15.09
C SER A 223 -18.06 -22.70 -14.28
N LEU A 224 -17.89 -22.77 -12.96
CA LEU A 224 -18.14 -21.65 -12.05
C LEU A 224 -17.00 -20.63 -12.07
N ALA A 225 -15.77 -21.09 -12.23
CA ALA A 225 -14.59 -20.26 -12.46
C ALA A 225 -14.75 -19.41 -13.73
N SER A 226 -15.24 -19.99 -14.82
CA SER A 226 -15.55 -19.27 -16.07
C SER A 226 -16.58 -18.16 -15.87
N GLN A 227 -17.71 -18.47 -15.21
CA GLN A 227 -18.72 -17.46 -14.90
C GLN A 227 -18.19 -16.34 -14.00
N TYR A 228 -17.28 -16.66 -13.07
CA TYR A 228 -16.67 -15.66 -12.19
C TYR A 228 -15.76 -14.70 -12.98
N VAL A 229 -14.86 -15.23 -13.81
CA VAL A 229 -13.92 -14.42 -14.60
C VAL A 229 -14.67 -13.53 -15.60
N GLN A 230 -15.62 -14.09 -16.35
CA GLN A 230 -16.48 -13.34 -17.28
C GLN A 230 -17.20 -12.19 -16.59
N LYS A 231 -17.74 -12.45 -15.40
CA LYS A 231 -18.45 -11.44 -14.64
C LYS A 231 -17.53 -10.34 -14.11
N LEU A 232 -16.36 -10.70 -13.59
CA LEU A 232 -15.36 -9.71 -13.16
C LEU A 232 -14.92 -8.84 -14.33
N GLU A 233 -14.66 -9.45 -15.48
CA GLU A 233 -14.29 -8.72 -16.68
C GLU A 233 -15.41 -7.77 -17.13
N MET A 234 -16.66 -8.22 -17.14
CA MET A 234 -17.81 -7.36 -17.42
C MET A 234 -17.90 -6.18 -16.44
N ILE A 235 -17.66 -6.40 -15.15
CA ILE A 235 -17.66 -5.34 -14.13
C ILE A 235 -16.53 -4.34 -14.41
N ILE A 236 -15.32 -4.83 -14.69
CA ILE A 236 -14.16 -3.98 -15.00
C ILE A 236 -14.41 -3.16 -16.27
N LYS A 237 -14.90 -3.79 -17.34
CA LYS A 237 -15.25 -3.12 -18.60
C LYS A 237 -16.36 -2.07 -18.46
N ARG A 238 -17.31 -2.29 -17.55
CA ARG A 238 -18.41 -1.35 -17.28
C ARG A 238 -18.07 -0.32 -16.20
N SER A 239 -16.98 -0.50 -15.47
CA SER A 239 -16.58 0.44 -14.42
C SER A 239 -16.04 1.71 -15.04
N THR A 240 -16.68 2.84 -14.73
CA THR A 240 -16.21 4.16 -15.11
C THR A 240 -15.46 4.79 -13.95
N HIS A 241 -14.36 5.46 -14.25
CA HIS A 241 -13.65 6.29 -13.28
C HIS A 241 -14.47 7.54 -12.91
N GLU A 242 -15.22 8.07 -13.89
CA GLU A 242 -16.15 9.18 -13.74
C GLU A 242 -17.43 8.68 -13.04
N LEU A 243 -17.51 8.89 -11.73
CA LEU A 243 -18.68 8.57 -10.90
C LEU A 243 -19.71 9.70 -10.91
N ASP A 244 -19.26 10.92 -11.21
CA ASP A 244 -20.03 12.14 -11.36
C ASP A 244 -19.36 13.03 -12.43
N LEU A 245 -20.14 13.87 -13.12
CA LEU A 245 -19.61 14.83 -14.09
C LEU A 245 -18.68 15.84 -13.41
N ASP A 246 -18.96 16.21 -12.16
CA ASP A 246 -18.04 16.98 -11.32
C ASP A 246 -16.94 16.09 -10.74
N ASP A 247 -15.69 16.43 -11.05
CA ASP A 247 -14.49 15.68 -10.61
C ASP A 247 -14.37 15.66 -9.08
N GLN A 248 -14.74 16.75 -8.40
CA GLN A 248 -14.68 16.81 -6.93
C GLN A 248 -15.76 15.92 -6.28
N ALA A 249 -17.00 15.95 -6.78
CA ALA A 249 -18.07 15.05 -6.38
C ALA A 249 -17.73 13.58 -6.64
N SER A 250 -17.15 13.28 -7.82
CA SER A 250 -16.69 11.94 -8.20
C SER A 250 -15.64 11.42 -7.20
N ILE A 251 -14.66 12.24 -6.81
CA ILE A 251 -13.67 11.90 -5.78
C ILE A 251 -14.32 11.67 -4.42
N ARG A 252 -15.24 12.53 -3.98
CA ARG A 252 -15.98 12.32 -2.71
C ARG A 252 -16.68 10.97 -2.69
N MET A 253 -17.38 10.62 -3.77
CA MET A 253 -18.05 9.33 -3.91
C MET A 253 -17.05 8.17 -3.90
N TRP A 254 -15.91 8.33 -4.56
CA TRP A 254 -14.85 7.32 -4.57
C TRP A 254 -14.24 7.11 -3.18
N VAL A 255 -13.92 8.18 -2.44
CA VAL A 255 -13.38 8.13 -1.07
C VAL A 255 -14.35 7.43 -0.13
N GLU A 256 -15.64 7.77 -0.20
CA GLU A 256 -16.70 7.12 0.56
C GLU A 256 -16.79 5.62 0.27
N ARG A 257 -16.66 5.21 -1.00
CA ARG A 257 -16.67 3.80 -1.40
C ARG A 257 -15.39 3.05 -1.00
N ASN A 258 -14.27 3.74 -0.83
CA ASN A 258 -12.93 3.18 -0.65
C ASN A 258 -12.25 3.63 0.65
N ARG A 259 -13.01 3.95 1.70
CA ARG A 259 -12.49 4.44 2.99
C ARG A 259 -11.32 3.63 3.56
N LYS A 260 -11.31 2.31 3.35
CA LYS A 260 -10.20 1.44 3.78
C LYS A 260 -8.89 1.76 3.08
N SER A 261 -8.93 2.15 1.81
CA SER A 261 -7.75 2.47 1.01
C SER A 261 -7.34 3.93 1.14
N VAL A 262 -8.07 4.73 1.92
CA VAL A 262 -7.79 6.15 2.15
C VAL A 262 -7.24 6.31 3.57
N PHE A 263 -6.04 6.88 3.70
CA PHE A 263 -5.45 7.17 5.02
C PHE A 263 -5.59 8.65 5.40
N PHE A 264 -5.82 9.52 4.43
CA PHE A 264 -6.05 10.94 4.65
C PHE A 264 -6.93 11.51 3.54
N TYR A 265 -7.91 12.34 3.88
CA TYR A 265 -8.72 13.06 2.92
C TYR A 265 -9.07 14.43 3.46
N GLN A 266 -8.82 15.46 2.66
CA GLN A 266 -9.21 16.84 2.90
C GLN A 266 -9.75 17.41 1.58
N ASP A 267 -11.01 17.82 1.60
CA ASP A 267 -11.64 18.44 0.44
C ASP A 267 -11.13 19.89 0.27
N SER A 268 -11.14 20.42 -0.96
CA SER A 268 -10.75 21.82 -1.16
C SER A 268 -11.82 22.77 -0.64
N SER A 269 -11.43 23.70 0.22
CA SER A 269 -12.22 24.83 0.69
C SER A 269 -11.49 26.15 0.42
N GLU A 270 -12.08 27.29 0.81
CA GLU A 270 -11.42 28.60 0.72
C GLU A 270 -10.12 28.67 1.56
N THR A 271 -10.06 27.91 2.66
CA THR A 271 -8.96 27.94 3.63
C THR A 271 -8.01 26.76 3.52
N ASP A 272 -8.48 25.62 3.02
CA ASP A 272 -7.76 24.36 3.06
C ASP A 272 -7.59 23.76 1.66
N PRO A 273 -6.36 23.36 1.28
CA PRO A 273 -6.10 22.78 -0.03
C PRO A 273 -6.61 21.33 -0.12
N PHE A 274 -6.91 20.88 -1.34
CA PHE A 274 -7.23 19.47 -1.60
C PHE A 274 -6.03 18.56 -1.28
N ILE A 275 -6.26 17.49 -0.52
CA ILE A 275 -5.29 16.45 -0.22
C ILE A 275 -5.99 15.09 -0.19
N LEU A 276 -5.53 14.15 -1.01
CA LEU A 276 -5.99 12.76 -0.98
C LEU A 276 -4.81 11.82 -0.80
N GLY A 277 -4.77 11.12 0.34
CA GLY A 277 -3.80 10.09 0.67
C GLY A 277 -4.38 8.70 0.51
N ILE A 278 -3.82 7.92 -0.42
CA ILE A 278 -4.23 6.55 -0.75
C ILE A 278 -3.15 5.58 -0.27
N GLN A 279 -3.59 4.56 0.47
CA GLN A 279 -2.81 3.39 0.85
C GLN A 279 -3.75 2.18 0.93
N THR A 280 -3.68 1.29 -0.06
CA THR A 280 -4.42 0.02 -0.03
C THR A 280 -3.91 -0.88 1.09
N GLU A 281 -4.67 -1.92 1.43
CA GLU A 281 -4.22 -2.90 2.43
C GLU A 281 -2.89 -3.55 2.00
N TRP A 282 -2.74 -3.89 0.71
CA TRP A 282 -1.50 -4.45 0.21
C TRP A 282 -0.33 -3.47 0.37
N GLN A 283 -0.53 -2.19 0.04
CA GLN A 283 0.49 -1.14 0.21
C GLN A 283 0.90 -0.95 1.67
N LEU A 284 -0.07 -0.98 2.60
CA LEU A 284 0.18 -0.94 4.04
C LEU A 284 1.05 -2.12 4.49
N GLN A 285 0.72 -3.34 4.05
CA GLN A 285 1.51 -4.53 4.37
C GLN A 285 2.93 -4.46 3.78
N GLN A 286 3.10 -3.94 2.55
CA GLN A 286 4.42 -3.73 1.97
C GLN A 286 5.21 -2.67 2.74
N MET A 287 4.56 -1.59 3.20
CA MET A 287 5.21 -0.56 4.03
C MET A 287 5.68 -1.11 5.38
N ILE A 288 4.87 -1.94 6.02
CA ILE A 288 5.23 -2.60 7.29
C ILE A 288 6.42 -3.53 7.05
N ARG A 289 6.36 -4.36 6.02
CA ARG A 289 7.37 -5.38 5.74
C ARG A 289 8.71 -4.81 5.29
N PHE A 290 8.69 -3.86 4.35
CA PHE A 290 9.89 -3.37 3.67
C PHE A 290 10.30 -1.96 4.09
N GLY A 291 9.44 -1.23 4.80
CA GLY A 291 9.77 0.08 5.38
C GLY A 291 10.29 0.01 6.82
N HIS A 292 10.06 -1.10 7.54
CA HIS A 292 10.53 -1.24 8.92
C HIS A 292 12.06 -1.34 8.96
N GLN A 293 12.69 -0.45 9.73
CA GLN A 293 14.14 -0.32 9.88
C GLN A 293 14.88 -0.21 8.54
N SER A 294 14.20 0.29 7.52
CA SER A 294 14.70 0.43 6.15
C SER A 294 14.61 1.88 5.66
N LEU A 295 15.06 2.12 4.44
CA LEU A 295 14.91 3.41 3.76
C LEU A 295 13.57 3.46 3.02
N LEU A 296 12.91 4.61 3.08
CA LEU A 296 11.79 4.94 2.20
C LEU A 296 12.22 6.04 1.24
N ALA A 297 11.78 5.98 -0.01
CA ALA A 297 11.91 7.11 -0.92
C ALA A 297 10.61 7.90 -0.95
N ALA A 298 10.72 9.21 -0.80
CA ALA A 298 9.64 10.17 -0.99
C ALA A 298 9.97 10.99 -2.23
N HIS A 299 9.04 11.03 -3.18
CA HIS A 299 9.27 11.72 -4.44
C HIS A 299 8.09 12.59 -4.83
N SER A 300 8.37 13.88 -5.01
CA SER A 300 7.36 14.93 -4.98
C SER A 300 6.69 15.31 -6.29
N SER A 301 7.15 14.76 -7.43
CA SER A 301 7.09 15.58 -8.65
C SER A 301 6.64 14.89 -9.93
N PHE A 302 5.86 13.80 -9.84
CA PHE A 302 5.28 13.25 -11.07
C PHE A 302 4.12 14.11 -11.58
N GLY A 303 4.20 14.52 -12.85
CA GLY A 303 3.08 15.12 -13.59
C GLY A 303 2.77 16.59 -13.30
N ILE A 304 3.66 17.33 -12.65
CA ILE A 304 3.47 18.77 -12.30
C ILE A 304 2.97 19.63 -13.48
N SER A 305 3.36 19.31 -14.72
CA SER A 305 2.94 20.07 -15.91
C SER A 305 1.75 19.49 -16.68
N LYS A 306 1.21 18.34 -16.27
CA LYS A 306 0.21 17.59 -17.05
C LYS A 306 -1.01 17.16 -16.25
N LEU A 307 -0.84 16.78 -14.99
CA LEU A 307 -1.93 16.40 -14.10
C LEU A 307 -2.57 17.65 -13.47
N LYS A 308 -3.87 17.58 -13.16
CA LYS A 308 -4.57 18.65 -12.43
C LYS A 308 -3.91 18.93 -11.08
N TYR A 309 -3.46 17.88 -10.39
CA TYR A 309 -2.73 17.95 -9.12
C TYR A 309 -1.45 17.11 -9.20
N PRO A 310 -0.32 17.59 -8.66
CA PRO A 310 0.89 16.77 -8.52
C PRO A 310 0.63 15.46 -7.78
N LEU A 311 1.30 14.39 -8.24
CA LEU A 311 1.31 13.10 -7.58
C LEU A 311 2.62 12.93 -6.80
N TYR A 312 2.48 12.80 -5.50
CA TYR A 312 3.52 12.45 -4.55
C TYR A 312 3.46 10.95 -4.29
N THR A 313 4.59 10.25 -4.37
CA THR A 313 4.65 8.79 -4.11
C THR A 313 5.65 8.49 -3.01
N LEU A 314 5.26 7.60 -2.09
CA LEU A 314 6.17 6.94 -1.17
C LEU A 314 6.52 5.54 -1.70
N LEU A 315 7.80 5.23 -1.74
CA LEU A 315 8.36 3.98 -2.22
C LEU A 315 9.10 3.26 -1.08
N ALA A 316 8.82 1.98 -0.90
CA ALA A 316 9.68 1.07 -0.15
C ALA A 316 10.54 0.26 -1.12
N PHE A 317 11.65 -0.29 -0.63
CA PHE A 317 12.53 -1.15 -1.41
C PHE A 317 12.38 -2.59 -0.92
N ASP A 318 12.07 -3.51 -1.82
CA ASP A 318 11.93 -4.91 -1.46
C ASP A 318 13.30 -5.56 -1.16
N SER A 319 13.32 -6.87 -0.89
CA SER A 319 14.56 -7.60 -0.59
C SER A 319 15.61 -7.57 -1.72
N ARG A 320 15.21 -7.25 -2.94
CA ARG A 320 16.09 -7.10 -4.11
C ARG A 320 16.39 -5.63 -4.42
N GLN A 321 15.96 -4.68 -3.60
CA GLN A 321 16.04 -3.24 -3.88
C GLN A 321 15.16 -2.75 -5.04
N HIS A 322 14.10 -3.50 -5.39
CA HIS A 322 13.09 -3.03 -6.35
C HIS A 322 12.12 -2.06 -5.67
N PRO A 323 11.68 -1.00 -6.38
CA PRO A 323 10.78 0.00 -5.82
C PRO A 323 9.34 -0.53 -5.71
N LEU A 324 8.69 -0.30 -4.59
CA LEU A 324 7.27 -0.62 -4.36
C LEU A 324 6.50 0.62 -3.92
N PRO A 325 5.44 1.04 -4.64
CA PRO A 325 4.60 2.15 -4.20
C PRO A 325 3.78 1.75 -2.98
N VAL A 326 4.13 2.34 -1.83
CA VAL A 326 3.50 2.06 -0.52
C VAL A 326 2.50 3.13 -0.08
N ALA A 327 2.49 4.29 -0.74
CA ALA A 327 1.43 5.28 -0.61
C ALA A 327 1.45 6.26 -1.80
N TRP A 328 0.28 6.81 -2.11
CA TRP A 328 0.12 7.92 -3.06
C TRP A 328 -0.56 9.10 -2.40
N ILE A 329 -0.07 10.31 -2.65
CA ILE A 329 -0.67 11.54 -2.16
C ILE A 329 -0.88 12.47 -3.35
N ILE A 330 -2.11 12.91 -3.55
CA ILE A 330 -2.49 13.85 -4.60
C ILE A 330 -2.82 15.19 -3.94
N THR A 331 -2.01 16.21 -4.22
CA THR A 331 -2.19 17.54 -3.62
C THR A 331 -1.47 18.65 -4.40
N ARG A 332 -1.97 19.89 -4.33
CA ARG A 332 -1.26 21.09 -4.84
C ARG A 332 -0.42 21.79 -3.78
N THR A 333 -0.63 21.51 -2.50
CA THR A 333 0.05 22.25 -1.43
C THR A 333 1.44 21.66 -1.17
N SER A 334 2.42 22.54 -1.10
CA SER A 334 3.76 22.25 -0.58
C SER A 334 3.98 22.89 0.80
N ALA A 335 2.91 23.34 1.46
CA ALA A 335 3.01 23.98 2.76
C ALA A 335 3.39 22.94 3.83
N LYS A 336 4.41 23.26 4.64
CA LYS A 336 4.91 22.40 5.73
C LYS A 336 3.79 21.85 6.61
N ARG A 337 2.82 22.69 6.99
CA ARG A 337 1.67 22.30 7.83
C ARG A 337 0.89 21.14 7.22
N ASP A 338 0.59 21.23 5.93
CA ASP A 338 -0.23 20.25 5.24
C ASP A 338 0.54 18.95 4.99
N VAL A 339 1.84 19.06 4.67
CA VAL A 339 2.75 17.91 4.54
C VAL A 339 2.82 17.13 5.86
N SER A 340 3.02 17.82 6.98
CA SER A 340 3.05 17.20 8.31
C SER A 340 1.73 16.52 8.69
N LYS A 341 0.56 17.08 8.30
CA LYS A 341 -0.76 16.50 8.60
C LYS A 341 -0.92 15.10 7.99
N TRP A 342 -0.69 14.97 6.68
CA TRP A 342 -0.88 13.69 6.01
C TRP A 342 0.23 12.70 6.36
N MET A 343 1.48 13.16 6.56
CA MET A 343 2.58 12.29 7.00
C MET A 343 2.30 11.69 8.39
N LYS A 344 1.77 12.50 9.31
CA LYS A 344 1.38 12.03 10.65
C LYS A 344 0.26 11.00 10.54
N SER A 345 -0.77 11.27 9.74
CA SER A 345 -1.89 10.34 9.54
C SER A 345 -1.44 9.00 8.95
N LEU A 346 -0.48 9.02 8.01
CA LEU A 346 0.14 7.82 7.48
C LEU A 346 0.92 7.05 8.55
N SER A 347 1.76 7.74 9.32
CA SER A 347 2.54 7.13 10.42
C SER A 347 1.61 6.49 11.46
N ASP A 348 0.55 7.18 11.86
CA ASP A 348 -0.43 6.70 12.84
C ASP A 348 -1.15 5.45 12.32
N ARG A 349 -1.53 5.43 11.03
CA ARG A 349 -2.14 4.26 10.39
C ARG A 349 -1.22 3.04 10.40
N VAL A 350 0.07 3.22 10.07
CA VAL A 350 1.04 2.10 10.08
C VAL A 350 1.27 1.60 11.49
N ARG A 351 1.46 2.50 12.46
CA ARG A 351 1.67 2.15 13.87
C ARG A 351 0.44 1.56 14.55
N ALA A 352 -0.76 1.84 14.06
CA ALA A 352 -1.98 1.18 14.53
C ALA A 352 -1.98 -0.32 14.23
N VAL A 353 -1.32 -0.76 13.16
CA VAL A 353 -1.17 -2.17 12.80
C VAL A 353 0.10 -2.77 13.42
N GLU A 354 1.23 -2.07 13.31
CA GLU A 354 2.52 -2.50 13.86
C GLU A 354 3.13 -1.40 14.73
N PRO A 355 2.91 -1.41 16.06
CA PRO A 355 3.35 -0.34 16.96
C PRO A 355 4.87 -0.15 17.01
N SER A 356 5.65 -1.21 16.74
CA SER A 356 7.11 -1.13 16.70
C SER A 356 7.64 -0.50 15.40
N TRP A 357 6.78 -0.21 14.43
CA TRP A 357 7.19 0.26 13.13
C TRP A 357 7.92 1.61 13.20
N MET A 358 9.14 1.60 12.66
CA MET A 358 10.03 2.76 12.55
C MET A 358 10.79 2.67 11.23
N VAL A 359 11.06 3.82 10.63
CA VAL A 359 11.82 3.97 9.38
C VAL A 359 13.24 4.42 9.72
N SER A 360 14.25 3.88 9.03
CA SER A 360 15.66 4.20 9.27
C SER A 360 16.11 5.48 8.56
N GLY A 361 15.41 5.89 7.51
CA GLY A 361 15.65 7.17 6.84
C GLY A 361 14.79 7.36 5.60
N PHE A 362 14.74 8.61 5.11
CA PHE A 362 14.07 8.94 3.86
C PHE A 362 15.05 9.37 2.79
N ILE A 363 14.83 8.93 1.55
CA ILE A 363 15.46 9.46 0.35
C ILE A 363 14.51 10.46 -0.27
N ILE A 364 14.96 11.69 -0.48
CA ILE A 364 14.13 12.80 -0.98
C ILE A 364 14.71 13.40 -2.26
N ASP A 365 13.85 14.00 -3.07
CA ASP A 365 14.25 14.75 -4.27
C ASP A 365 14.08 16.28 -4.15
N ASP A 366 13.31 16.76 -3.18
CA ASP A 366 13.14 18.18 -2.88
C ASP A 366 13.37 18.49 -1.40
N ALA A 367 14.55 19.05 -1.11
CA ALA A 367 14.95 19.36 0.26
C ALA A 367 14.18 20.53 0.89
N ALA A 368 13.60 21.43 0.09
CA ALA A 368 12.93 22.62 0.62
C ALA A 368 11.58 22.28 1.29
N VAL A 369 10.89 21.24 0.81
CA VAL A 369 9.53 20.91 1.24
C VAL A 369 9.50 19.78 2.27
N GLU A 370 10.44 18.83 2.21
CA GLU A 370 10.26 17.52 2.82
C GLU A 370 11.07 17.29 4.10
N VAL A 371 12.25 17.93 4.21
CA VAL A 371 13.22 17.65 5.28
C VAL A 371 12.61 17.85 6.66
N ASP A 372 11.96 18.99 6.87
CA ASP A 372 11.40 19.34 8.18
C ASP A 372 10.20 18.46 8.56
N PRO A 373 9.14 18.31 7.74
CA PRO A 373 8.05 17.38 8.04
C PRO A 373 8.52 15.96 8.37
N ILE A 374 9.51 15.45 7.63
CA ILE A 374 10.03 14.10 7.85
C ILE A 374 10.73 14.00 9.21
N ARG A 375 11.56 14.98 9.57
CA ARG A 375 12.23 15.03 10.87
C ARG A 375 11.24 15.17 12.02
N ASP A 376 10.20 15.98 11.84
CA ASP A 376 9.18 16.23 12.87
C ASP A 376 8.31 14.97 13.11
N VAL A 377 7.90 14.27 12.06
CA VAL A 377 6.96 13.14 12.14
C VAL A 377 7.67 11.80 12.38
N PHE A 378 8.71 11.50 11.60
CA PHE A 378 9.37 10.19 11.61
C PHE A 378 10.65 10.16 12.43
N ARG A 379 11.25 11.32 12.73
CA ARG A 379 12.49 11.46 13.53
C ARG A 379 13.65 10.61 13.01
N CYS A 380 13.85 10.62 11.70
CA CYS A 380 14.89 9.84 11.04
C CYS A 380 15.79 10.71 10.14
N PRO A 381 17.00 10.22 9.79
CA PRO A 381 17.86 10.84 8.80
C PRO A 381 17.20 11.01 7.43
N VAL A 382 17.68 12.00 6.69
CA VAL A 382 17.21 12.32 5.33
C VAL A 382 18.40 12.30 4.38
N LEU A 383 18.26 11.55 3.30
CA LEU A 383 19.23 11.39 2.21
C LEU A 383 18.73 12.15 0.98
N PHE A 384 19.65 12.78 0.26
CA PHE A 384 19.33 13.53 -0.95
C PHE A 384 19.58 12.71 -2.23
N CYS A 385 18.60 12.68 -3.13
CA CYS A 385 18.66 11.94 -4.38
C CYS A 385 19.06 12.84 -5.55
N LEU A 386 20.26 12.59 -6.12
CA LEU A 386 20.79 13.37 -7.25
C LEU A 386 20.15 13.02 -8.60
N TRP A 387 19.40 11.92 -8.67
CA TRP A 387 18.86 11.40 -9.93
C TRP A 387 18.11 12.46 -10.73
N ARG A 388 17.23 13.24 -10.09
CA ARG A 388 16.38 14.22 -10.77
C ARG A 388 17.20 15.36 -11.39
N ILE A 389 18.21 15.86 -10.67
CA ILE A 389 19.14 16.88 -11.16
C ILE A 389 19.90 16.33 -12.37
N ARG A 390 20.57 15.19 -12.18
CA ARG A 390 21.35 14.52 -13.23
C ARG A 390 20.51 14.29 -14.50
N ARG A 391 19.31 13.72 -14.35
CA ARG A 391 18.39 13.43 -15.45
C ARG A 391 17.96 14.70 -16.18
N SER A 392 17.63 15.76 -15.44
CA SER A 392 17.19 17.02 -16.05
C SER A 392 18.33 17.68 -16.82
N TRP A 393 19.54 17.69 -16.28
CA TRP A 393 20.72 18.21 -16.98
C TRP A 393 21.02 17.40 -18.23
N LEU A 394 21.20 16.08 -18.11
CA LEU A 394 21.54 15.23 -19.25
C LEU A 394 20.52 15.35 -20.39
N ARG A 395 19.22 15.33 -20.06
CA ARG A 395 18.15 15.47 -21.06
C ARG A 395 18.21 16.81 -21.80
N ASN A 396 18.54 17.90 -21.11
CA ASN A 396 18.63 19.22 -21.73
C ASN A 396 19.95 19.42 -22.47
N VAL A 397 21.06 18.84 -22.00
CA VAL A 397 22.33 18.80 -22.75
C VAL A 397 22.11 18.10 -24.09
N VAL A 398 21.55 16.89 -24.09
CA VAL A 398 21.29 16.13 -25.32
C VAL A 398 20.29 16.85 -26.24
N LYS A 399 19.25 17.49 -25.68
CA LYS A 399 18.20 18.14 -26.48
C LYS A 399 18.63 19.49 -27.06
N LYS A 400 19.46 20.26 -26.34
CA LYS A 400 19.75 21.67 -26.65
C LYS A 400 21.16 21.90 -27.22
N CYS A 401 22.06 20.93 -27.10
CA CYS A 401 23.39 20.97 -27.72
C CYS A 401 23.43 19.96 -28.88
N SER A 402 23.83 20.38 -30.08
CA SER A 402 23.85 19.50 -31.25
C SER A 402 25.14 18.67 -31.38
N ASN A 403 26.28 19.21 -30.95
CA ASN A 403 27.58 18.54 -31.04
C ASN A 403 27.79 17.56 -29.86
N ILE A 404 28.06 16.29 -30.18
CA ILE A 404 28.27 15.23 -29.18
C ILE A 404 29.51 15.44 -28.30
N GLU A 405 30.58 16.04 -28.82
CA GLU A 405 31.79 16.36 -28.05
C GLU A 405 31.49 17.43 -27.01
N VAL A 406 30.75 18.47 -27.42
CA VAL A 406 30.27 19.53 -26.53
C VAL A 406 29.32 18.96 -25.48
N GLN A 407 28.39 18.07 -25.86
CA GLN A 407 27.50 17.40 -24.90
C GLN A 407 28.28 16.64 -23.82
N ARG A 408 29.31 15.89 -24.22
CA ARG A 408 30.16 15.11 -23.30
C ARG A 408 30.91 16.04 -22.34
N GLU A 409 31.52 17.11 -22.86
CA GLU A 409 32.32 18.02 -22.03
C GLU A 409 31.44 18.85 -21.10
N ILE A 410 30.28 19.35 -21.56
CA ILE A 410 29.31 20.04 -20.69
C ILE A 410 28.87 19.14 -19.54
N PHE A 411 28.49 17.89 -19.83
CA PHE A 411 27.99 16.99 -18.80
C PHE A 411 29.09 16.61 -17.79
N LYS A 412 30.33 16.44 -18.26
CA LYS A 412 31.51 16.23 -17.42
C LYS A 412 31.82 17.45 -16.53
N ARG A 413 31.80 18.67 -17.08
CA ARG A 413 32.05 19.92 -16.32
C ARG A 413 30.97 20.17 -15.28
N LEU A 414 29.70 19.88 -15.58
CA LEU A 414 28.61 19.88 -14.60
C LEU A 414 28.86 18.91 -13.45
N GLY A 415 29.39 17.72 -13.75
CA GLY A 415 29.84 16.78 -12.73
C GLY A 415 30.94 17.38 -11.85
N LYS A 416 31.98 17.99 -12.44
CA LYS A 416 33.07 18.62 -11.68
C LYS A 416 32.57 19.70 -10.70
N ILE A 417 31.62 20.54 -11.11
CA ILE A 417 30.98 21.53 -10.22
C ILE A 417 30.29 20.86 -9.02
N MET A 418 29.72 19.67 -9.20
CA MET A 418 29.06 18.95 -8.11
C MET A 418 30.06 18.22 -7.21
N TYR A 419 31.19 17.77 -7.76
CA TYR A 419 32.28 17.16 -7.00
C TYR A 419 33.08 18.19 -6.19
N SER A 420 33.11 19.46 -6.62
CA SER A 420 33.89 20.52 -5.96
C SER A 420 33.46 20.84 -4.52
N ILE A 421 32.26 20.41 -4.14
CA ILE A 421 31.75 20.52 -2.77
C ILE A 421 32.73 19.90 -1.74
N TRP A 422 33.52 18.92 -2.15
CA TRP A 422 34.45 18.20 -1.28
C TRP A 422 35.94 18.47 -1.52
N ASP A 423 36.32 19.09 -2.64
CA ASP A 423 37.73 19.39 -2.94
C ASP A 423 38.19 20.77 -2.40
N GLY A 424 37.25 21.56 -1.87
CA GLY A 424 37.52 22.87 -1.28
C GLY A 424 37.69 23.99 -2.32
N SER A 425 37.47 23.71 -3.60
CA SER A 425 37.47 24.72 -4.65
C SER A 425 36.19 25.55 -4.63
N ASP A 426 36.29 26.79 -5.10
CA ASP A 426 35.15 27.70 -5.15
C ASP A 426 34.18 27.27 -6.27
N SER A 427 33.03 26.74 -5.85
CA SER A 427 31.97 26.31 -6.76
C SER A 427 31.41 27.48 -7.59
N VAL A 428 31.48 28.71 -7.09
CA VAL A 428 31.02 29.91 -7.80
C VAL A 428 31.97 30.21 -8.96
N VAL A 429 33.28 30.19 -8.72
CA VAL A 429 34.29 30.38 -9.78
C VAL A 429 34.15 29.30 -10.85
N SER A 430 34.00 28.03 -10.43
CA SER A 430 33.80 26.91 -11.37
C SER A 430 32.52 27.05 -12.21
N LEU A 431 31.48 27.66 -11.64
CA LEU A 431 30.22 27.93 -12.32
C LEU A 431 30.34 29.09 -13.32
N GLU A 432 31.05 30.16 -12.95
CA GLU A 432 31.32 31.32 -13.82
C GLU A 432 32.17 30.91 -15.03
N GLU A 433 33.25 30.15 -14.80
CA GLU A 433 34.05 29.56 -15.86
C GLU A 433 33.19 28.69 -16.79
N PHE A 434 32.35 27.82 -16.23
CA PHE A 434 31.46 26.98 -17.03
C PHE A 434 30.50 27.80 -17.90
N ILE A 435 29.93 28.88 -17.38
CA ILE A 435 29.05 29.76 -18.14
C ILE A 435 29.80 30.47 -19.27
N GLN A 436 31.06 30.84 -19.03
CA GLN A 436 31.91 31.52 -20.01
C GLN A 436 32.40 30.56 -21.10
N ASP A 437 32.84 29.36 -20.73
CA ASP A 437 33.38 28.31 -21.61
C ASP A 437 32.35 27.85 -22.66
N PHE A 438 31.06 27.83 -22.29
CA PHE A 438 29.96 27.31 -23.13
C PHE A 438 28.94 28.39 -23.52
N ILE A 439 29.34 29.66 -23.53
CA ILE A 439 28.45 30.79 -23.85
C ILE A 439 27.85 30.69 -25.27
N ASP A 440 28.56 30.04 -26.18
CA ASP A 440 28.16 29.72 -27.55
C ASP A 440 26.99 28.72 -27.62
N GLN A 441 26.81 27.90 -26.58
CA GLN A 441 25.70 26.95 -26.44
C GLN A 441 24.43 27.64 -25.92
N THR A 442 24.02 28.70 -26.62
CA THR A 442 22.98 29.67 -26.22
C THR A 442 21.70 29.03 -25.70
N ALA A 443 21.14 28.04 -26.39
CA ALA A 443 19.88 27.39 -26.02
C ALA A 443 19.97 26.59 -24.70
N PHE A 444 21.14 26.00 -24.41
CA PHE A 444 21.40 25.31 -23.15
C PHE A 444 21.71 26.29 -22.04
N MET A 445 22.55 27.31 -22.30
CA MET A 445 22.90 28.34 -21.34
C MET A 445 21.69 29.14 -20.86
N GLN A 446 20.78 29.51 -21.76
CA GLN A 446 19.54 30.19 -21.38
C GLN A 446 18.72 29.33 -20.39
N TYR A 447 18.52 28.05 -20.74
CA TYR A 447 17.84 27.09 -19.86
C TYR A 447 18.53 26.97 -18.49
N PHE A 448 19.85 26.85 -18.49
CA PHE A 448 20.63 26.62 -17.28
C PHE A 448 20.59 27.86 -16.36
N LYS A 449 20.73 29.06 -16.92
CA LYS A 449 20.62 30.34 -16.21
C LYS A 449 19.23 30.58 -15.63
N GLU A 450 18.17 30.28 -16.38
CA GLU A 450 16.79 30.49 -15.91
C GLU A 450 16.36 29.44 -14.87
N SER A 451 16.75 28.18 -15.07
CA SER A 451 16.19 27.06 -14.28
C SER A 451 17.05 26.63 -13.10
N TRP A 452 18.37 26.76 -13.18
CA TRP A 452 19.32 26.14 -12.23
C TRP A 452 20.16 27.12 -11.47
N VAL A 453 20.71 28.16 -12.11
CA VAL A 453 21.55 29.15 -11.43
C VAL A 453 20.89 29.73 -10.16
N PRO A 454 19.60 30.11 -10.15
CA PRO A 454 18.96 30.65 -8.93
C PRO A 454 18.84 29.66 -7.77
N LYS A 455 19.00 28.35 -8.04
CA LYS A 455 18.79 27.27 -7.06
C LYS A 455 20.08 26.51 -6.75
N ILE A 456 21.17 26.76 -7.47
CA ILE A 456 22.36 25.91 -7.42
C ILE A 456 23.00 25.94 -6.04
N ASP A 457 23.13 27.12 -5.42
CA ASP A 457 23.72 27.27 -4.09
C ASP A 457 22.93 26.50 -3.02
N MET A 458 21.60 26.56 -3.09
CA MET A 458 20.72 25.79 -2.20
C MET A 458 20.97 24.28 -2.36
N TRP A 459 21.11 23.79 -3.60
CA TRP A 459 21.39 22.37 -3.85
C TRP A 459 22.78 21.95 -3.39
N LEU A 460 23.82 22.75 -3.68
CA LEU A 460 25.19 22.48 -3.24
C LEU A 460 25.26 22.47 -1.71
N ALA A 461 24.61 23.42 -1.03
CA ALA A 461 24.50 23.45 0.43
C ALA A 461 23.77 22.21 0.97
N THR A 462 22.68 21.79 0.31
CA THR A 462 21.93 20.57 0.66
C THR A 462 22.81 19.33 0.55
N MET A 463 23.53 19.17 -0.57
CA MET A 463 24.45 18.04 -0.81
C MET A 463 25.62 17.99 0.17
N LYS A 464 26.10 19.15 0.62
CA LYS A 464 27.18 19.24 1.63
C LYS A 464 26.73 18.79 3.01
N ASN A 465 25.43 18.90 3.30
CA ASN A 465 24.84 18.72 4.63
C ASN A 465 24.03 17.43 4.77
N LEU A 466 23.54 16.85 3.67
CA LEU A 466 22.79 15.60 3.67
C LEU A 466 23.59 14.46 3.02
N PRO A 467 23.50 13.23 3.54
CA PRO A 467 24.02 12.05 2.86
C PRO A 467 23.34 11.89 1.49
N LEU A 468 24.10 11.45 0.48
CA LEU A 468 23.56 11.23 -0.85
C LEU A 468 23.07 9.79 -1.03
N ALA A 469 21.95 9.63 -1.74
CA ALA A 469 21.44 8.31 -2.12
C ALA A 469 22.36 7.61 -3.13
N SER A 470 22.37 6.27 -3.09
CA SER A 470 23.19 5.46 -4.01
C SER A 470 22.64 5.49 -5.45
N GLN A 471 23.50 5.07 -6.40
CA GLN A 471 23.06 4.86 -7.79
C GLN A 471 22.02 3.74 -7.92
N GLU A 472 22.08 2.72 -7.05
CA GLU A 472 21.08 1.64 -6.99
C GLU A 472 19.69 2.17 -6.63
N ALA A 473 19.58 2.92 -5.53
CA ALA A 473 18.33 3.53 -5.11
C ALA A 473 17.81 4.53 -6.15
N SER A 474 18.72 5.30 -6.77
CA SER A 474 18.41 6.21 -7.88
C SER A 474 17.82 5.47 -9.09
N GLY A 475 18.42 4.33 -9.47
CA GLY A 475 17.95 3.48 -10.57
C GLY A 475 16.61 2.82 -10.27
N ALA A 476 16.35 2.44 -9.02
CA ALA A 476 15.05 1.95 -8.57
C ALA A 476 13.97 3.04 -8.66
N ILE A 477 14.23 4.25 -8.12
CA ILE A 477 13.29 5.39 -8.23
C ILE A 477 13.00 5.69 -9.72
N GLU A 478 14.03 5.73 -10.57
CA GLU A 478 13.84 5.94 -12.01
C GLU A 478 12.94 4.87 -12.65
N ALA A 479 13.14 3.59 -12.32
CA ALA A 479 12.33 2.49 -12.84
C ALA A 479 10.84 2.67 -12.49
N TYR A 480 10.54 3.08 -11.26
CA TYR A 480 9.17 3.44 -10.86
C TYR A 480 8.60 4.55 -11.75
N HIS A 481 9.34 5.63 -11.94
CA HIS A 481 8.89 6.77 -12.74
C HIS A 481 8.69 6.44 -14.21
N VAL A 482 9.55 5.61 -14.78
CA VAL A 482 9.41 5.11 -16.15
C VAL A 482 8.12 4.31 -16.27
N LYS A 483 7.91 3.33 -15.38
CA LYS A 483 6.70 2.49 -15.39
C LYS A 483 5.43 3.32 -15.22
N LEU A 484 5.42 4.26 -14.27
CA LEU A 484 4.32 5.19 -14.04
C LEU A 484 4.06 6.07 -15.28
N LYS A 485 5.11 6.59 -15.92
CA LYS A 485 5.03 7.41 -17.13
C LYS A 485 4.41 6.64 -18.30
N THR A 486 4.86 5.42 -18.53
CA THR A 486 4.36 4.57 -19.62
C THR A 486 2.87 4.27 -19.46
N LYS A 487 2.41 4.04 -18.23
CA LYS A 487 1.00 3.72 -17.95
C LYS A 487 0.08 4.95 -17.94
N LEU A 488 0.58 6.13 -17.56
CA LEU A 488 -0.24 7.35 -17.49
C LEU A 488 -0.28 8.17 -18.78
N TYR A 489 0.72 8.07 -19.65
CA TYR A 489 0.77 8.85 -20.90
C TYR A 489 0.51 8.00 -22.15
N ASP A 490 -0.27 6.94 -22.01
CA ASP A 490 -0.82 6.25 -23.16
C ASP A 490 -1.74 7.21 -23.94
N GLU A 491 -1.55 7.32 -25.26
CA GLU A 491 -2.12 8.37 -26.11
C GLU A 491 -3.65 8.37 -26.10
N MET A 492 -4.26 7.23 -25.76
CA MET A 492 -5.72 7.05 -25.72
C MET A 492 -6.45 7.89 -24.65
N HIS A 493 -5.74 8.49 -23.69
CA HIS A 493 -6.36 9.13 -22.52
C HIS A 493 -5.93 10.58 -22.25
N LEU A 494 -5.28 11.25 -23.21
CA LEU A 494 -4.73 12.61 -23.03
C LEU A 494 -5.77 13.65 -22.53
N GLY A 495 -7.05 13.53 -22.92
CA GLY A 495 -8.13 14.41 -22.46
C GLY A 495 -8.54 14.21 -20.99
N SER A 496 -8.34 13.01 -20.43
CA SER A 496 -8.75 12.66 -19.06
C SER A 496 -7.67 12.94 -18.00
N ILE A 497 -6.44 13.27 -18.42
CA ILE A 497 -5.29 13.55 -17.52
C ILE A 497 -5.58 14.74 -16.57
N GLN A 498 -6.52 15.61 -16.93
CA GLN A 498 -6.96 16.74 -16.12
C GLN A 498 -8.01 16.39 -15.05
N ARG A 499 -8.50 15.15 -14.98
CA ARG A 499 -9.40 14.72 -13.90
C ARG A 499 -8.64 13.95 -12.82
N VAL A 500 -8.96 14.23 -11.57
CA VAL A 500 -8.34 13.56 -10.41
C VAL A 500 -8.89 12.14 -10.27
N ASP A 501 -10.19 11.94 -10.51
CA ASP A 501 -10.83 10.62 -10.43
C ASP A 501 -10.22 9.60 -11.40
N TRP A 502 -9.84 10.05 -12.61
CA TRP A 502 -9.11 9.25 -13.58
C TRP A 502 -7.73 8.83 -13.06
N LEU A 503 -6.98 9.76 -12.46
CA LEU A 503 -5.67 9.44 -11.88
C LEU A 503 -5.81 8.43 -10.73
N VAL A 504 -6.77 8.65 -9.84
CA VAL A 504 -7.07 7.74 -8.73
C VAL A 504 -7.43 6.35 -9.25
N HIS A 505 -8.26 6.27 -10.30
CA HIS A 505 -8.59 5.00 -10.95
C HIS A 505 -7.34 4.32 -11.48
N LYS A 506 -6.54 4.97 -12.34
CA LYS A 506 -5.31 4.38 -12.92
C LYS A 506 -4.32 3.90 -11.85
N LEU A 507 -4.14 4.66 -10.77
CA LEU A 507 -3.27 4.27 -9.65
C LEU A 507 -3.79 3.01 -8.95
N THR A 508 -5.09 2.98 -8.63
CA THR A 508 -5.69 1.91 -7.81
C THR A 508 -6.09 0.66 -8.58
N THR A 509 -6.16 0.73 -9.91
CA THR A 509 -6.44 -0.41 -10.79
C THR A 509 -5.15 -0.93 -11.45
N GLU A 510 -4.65 -0.25 -12.47
CA GLU A 510 -3.54 -0.72 -13.32
C GLU A 510 -2.19 -0.69 -12.60
N ILE A 511 -1.81 0.45 -11.99
CA ILE A 511 -0.51 0.59 -11.34
C ILE A 511 -0.43 -0.35 -10.14
N HIS A 512 -1.43 -0.32 -9.26
CA HIS A 512 -1.52 -1.22 -8.11
C HIS A 512 -1.44 -2.68 -8.55
N SER A 513 -2.25 -3.09 -9.53
CA SER A 513 -2.28 -4.48 -10.01
C SER A 513 -0.97 -4.93 -10.61
N SER A 514 -0.27 -4.03 -11.32
CA SER A 514 1.03 -4.35 -11.89
C SER A 514 2.06 -4.66 -10.81
N TYR A 515 2.19 -3.81 -9.78
CA TYR A 515 3.14 -4.07 -8.68
C TYR A 515 2.73 -5.24 -7.79
N TRP A 516 1.43 -5.47 -7.62
CA TRP A 516 0.93 -6.64 -6.92
C TRP A 516 1.35 -7.93 -7.65
N LEU A 517 1.15 -7.98 -8.97
CA LEU A 517 1.46 -9.16 -9.78
C LEU A 517 2.98 -9.39 -9.85
N ASP A 518 3.78 -8.34 -10.00
CA ASP A 518 5.25 -8.42 -9.96
C ASP A 518 5.74 -9.10 -8.67
N ARG A 519 5.25 -8.63 -7.50
CA ARG A 519 5.62 -9.21 -6.20
C ARG A 519 5.10 -10.63 -6.05
N TYR A 520 3.87 -10.89 -6.46
CA TYR A 520 3.29 -12.23 -6.42
C TYR A 520 4.10 -13.21 -7.28
N ALA A 521 4.52 -12.82 -8.49
CA ALA A 521 5.32 -13.63 -9.40
C ALA A 521 6.70 -13.95 -8.80
N ASP A 522 7.38 -12.96 -8.21
CA ASP A 522 8.67 -13.18 -7.54
C ASP A 522 8.55 -14.11 -6.33
N GLU A 523 7.54 -13.92 -5.45
CA GLU A 523 7.35 -14.70 -4.23
C GLU A 523 6.87 -16.13 -4.48
N SER A 524 5.90 -16.29 -5.38
CA SER A 524 5.30 -17.60 -5.67
C SER A 524 6.13 -18.41 -6.67
N GLY A 525 7.05 -17.78 -7.41
CA GLY A 525 7.73 -18.38 -8.55
C GLY A 525 6.81 -18.67 -9.74
N SER A 526 5.61 -18.10 -9.77
CA SER A 526 4.66 -18.19 -10.90
C SER A 526 4.90 -17.05 -11.91
N PHE A 527 4.32 -17.16 -13.11
CA PHE A 527 4.44 -16.16 -14.19
C PHE A 527 5.91 -15.81 -14.52
N GLN A 528 6.65 -16.78 -15.05
CA GLN A 528 8.09 -16.66 -15.27
C GLN A 528 8.49 -15.39 -16.04
N THR A 529 7.77 -15.05 -17.11
CA THR A 529 8.01 -13.81 -17.88
C THR A 529 7.82 -12.55 -17.02
N VAL A 530 6.75 -12.46 -16.24
CA VAL A 530 6.49 -11.30 -15.36
C VAL A 530 7.59 -11.18 -14.30
N LYS A 531 8.02 -12.32 -13.74
CA LYS A 531 9.13 -12.35 -12.78
C LYS A 531 10.44 -11.90 -13.40
N GLU A 532 10.78 -12.36 -14.60
CA GLU A 532 11.99 -11.97 -15.32
C GLU A 532 11.99 -10.47 -15.68
N GLU A 533 10.87 -9.96 -16.16
CA GLU A 533 10.65 -8.53 -16.39
C GLU A 533 10.78 -7.72 -15.10
N TYR A 534 10.20 -8.19 -13.99
CA TYR A 534 10.32 -7.53 -12.70
C TYR A 534 11.77 -7.48 -12.23
N ILE A 535 12.49 -8.61 -12.26
CA ILE A 535 13.90 -8.69 -11.86
C ILE A 535 14.74 -7.73 -12.71
N SER A 536 14.51 -7.68 -14.02
CA SER A 536 15.23 -6.80 -14.96
C SER A 536 14.68 -5.37 -15.05
N SER A 537 13.69 -5.00 -14.24
CA SER A 537 13.03 -3.69 -14.35
C SER A 537 13.94 -2.51 -14.00
N THR A 538 14.93 -2.71 -13.11
CA THR A 538 15.90 -1.66 -12.77
C THR A 538 17.15 -1.72 -13.63
N SER A 539 17.75 -0.57 -13.90
CA SER A 539 19.03 -0.50 -14.62
C SER A 539 20.18 -1.14 -13.84
N TRP A 540 20.08 -1.18 -12.51
CA TRP A 540 21.07 -1.84 -11.64
C TRP A 540 21.11 -3.36 -11.83
N HIS A 541 19.97 -4.04 -11.78
CA HIS A 541 19.92 -5.50 -12.03
C HIS A 541 20.35 -5.85 -13.45
N ARG A 542 19.95 -5.05 -14.44
CA ARG A 542 20.41 -5.23 -15.82
C ARG A 542 21.92 -5.00 -15.97
N ALA A 543 22.53 -4.17 -15.12
CA ALA A 543 23.98 -3.97 -15.11
C ALA A 543 24.70 -5.18 -14.51
N LEU A 544 24.16 -5.78 -13.44
CA LEU A 544 24.73 -7.00 -12.83
C LEU A 544 24.77 -8.20 -13.79
N GLN A 545 23.86 -8.24 -14.76
CA GLN A 545 23.85 -9.27 -15.80
C GLN A 545 24.95 -9.11 -16.85
N ILE A 546 25.60 -7.95 -16.94
CA ILE A 546 26.73 -7.72 -17.86
C ILE A 546 28.00 -8.27 -17.19
N PRO A 547 28.78 -9.18 -17.82
CA PRO A 547 30.08 -9.62 -17.29
C PRO A 547 31.08 -8.47 -17.15
N ASP A 548 32.00 -8.56 -16.18
CA ASP A 548 33.09 -7.57 -16.03
C ASP A 548 33.97 -7.54 -17.30
N ASP A 549 34.26 -8.71 -17.89
CA ASP A 549 35.09 -8.85 -19.10
C ASP A 549 34.48 -8.23 -20.36
N ALA A 550 33.17 -7.91 -20.34
CA ALA A 550 32.51 -7.20 -21.41
C ALA A 550 32.82 -5.69 -21.40
N VAL A 551 33.51 -5.18 -20.37
CA VAL A 551 33.91 -3.78 -20.23
C VAL A 551 35.39 -3.62 -20.56
N ILE A 552 35.68 -2.89 -21.63
CA ILE A 552 37.05 -2.56 -22.06
C ILE A 552 37.27 -1.08 -21.75
N LEU A 553 38.15 -0.79 -20.80
CA LEU A 553 38.55 0.58 -20.46
C LEU A 553 39.63 1.07 -21.43
N ASP A 554 39.62 2.35 -21.76
CA ASP A 554 40.72 2.97 -22.49
C ASP A 554 41.92 3.22 -21.56
N ASP A 555 43.08 2.72 -21.97
CA ASP A 555 44.32 2.75 -21.18
C ASP A 555 45.07 4.08 -21.26
N LYS A 556 44.76 4.91 -22.27
CA LYS A 556 45.62 6.07 -22.59
C LYS A 556 45.21 7.38 -21.95
N ASP A 557 43.93 7.59 -21.64
CA ASP A 557 43.47 8.80 -20.94
C ASP A 557 42.17 8.60 -20.12
N HIS A 558 41.70 7.35 -19.96
CA HIS A 558 40.41 7.01 -19.36
C HIS A 558 39.22 7.82 -19.91
N LEU A 559 39.27 8.26 -21.17
CA LEU A 559 38.26 9.15 -21.76
C LEU A 559 36.91 8.44 -21.95
N PHE A 560 36.96 7.15 -22.27
CA PHE A 560 35.78 6.34 -22.50
C PHE A 560 36.01 4.86 -22.13
N ALA A 561 34.91 4.15 -21.92
CA ALA A 561 34.85 2.71 -21.81
C ALA A 561 33.97 2.14 -22.92
N LYS A 562 34.33 0.97 -23.44
CA LYS A 562 33.52 0.20 -24.39
C LYS A 562 32.82 -0.92 -23.64
N VAL A 563 31.50 -1.04 -23.81
CA VAL A 563 30.72 -2.16 -23.30
C VAL A 563 30.22 -2.97 -24.48
N VAL A 564 30.67 -4.23 -24.58
CA VAL A 564 30.27 -5.15 -25.66
C VAL A 564 28.82 -5.60 -25.42
N SER A 565 27.99 -5.56 -26.45
CA SER A 565 26.61 -6.05 -26.35
C SER A 565 26.59 -7.56 -26.22
N GLN A 566 25.64 -8.07 -25.42
CA GLN A 566 25.45 -9.51 -25.21
C GLN A 566 24.65 -10.15 -26.35
N GLU A 567 23.82 -9.38 -27.03
CA GLU A 567 22.98 -9.84 -28.14
C GLU A 567 23.73 -9.82 -29.47
N ASP A 568 24.71 -8.92 -29.60
CA ASP A 568 25.51 -8.71 -30.81
C ASP A 568 26.94 -8.33 -30.43
N SER A 569 27.89 -9.24 -30.65
CA SER A 569 29.30 -9.03 -30.30
C SER A 569 29.98 -7.91 -31.10
N ASP A 570 29.43 -7.56 -32.27
CA ASP A 570 29.96 -6.49 -33.11
C ASP A 570 29.47 -5.12 -32.65
N HIS A 571 28.34 -5.08 -31.92
CA HIS A 571 27.82 -3.85 -31.35
C HIS A 571 28.52 -3.49 -30.03
N ARG A 572 28.99 -2.24 -29.93
CA ARG A 572 29.66 -1.70 -28.74
C ARG A 572 29.03 -0.39 -28.31
N HIS A 573 28.67 -0.31 -27.04
CA HIS A 573 28.23 0.93 -26.42
C HIS A 573 29.43 1.69 -25.85
N LEU A 574 29.51 2.98 -26.14
CA LEU A 574 30.54 3.87 -25.61
C LEU A 574 30.01 4.57 -24.37
N VAL A 575 30.80 4.57 -23.30
CA VAL A 575 30.54 5.29 -22.05
C VAL A 575 31.67 6.30 -21.84
N TRP A 576 31.36 7.58 -21.97
CA TRP A 576 32.31 8.67 -21.74
C TRP A 576 32.32 9.09 -20.28
N ASN A 577 33.47 9.57 -19.80
CA ASN A 577 33.69 9.92 -18.38
C ASN A 577 33.45 8.72 -17.44
N PRO A 578 34.10 7.57 -17.68
CA PRO A 578 33.92 6.34 -16.90
C PRO A 578 34.27 6.54 -15.42
N GLY A 579 33.53 5.88 -14.53
CA GLY A 579 33.72 6.00 -13.08
C GLY A 579 32.96 7.17 -12.42
N SER A 580 32.26 8.00 -13.20
CA SER A 580 31.47 9.13 -12.70
C SER A 580 29.96 8.88 -12.79
N GLU A 581 29.19 9.42 -11.84
CA GLU A 581 27.74 9.58 -11.95
C GLU A 581 27.36 10.42 -13.18
N PHE A 582 28.24 11.33 -13.61
CA PHE A 582 28.07 12.20 -14.77
C PHE A 582 28.71 11.60 -16.04
N ALA A 583 28.67 10.28 -16.16
CA ALA A 583 29.01 9.57 -17.38
C ALA A 583 27.86 9.63 -18.41
N LEU A 584 28.22 9.71 -19.69
CA LEU A 584 27.28 9.70 -20.83
C LEU A 584 27.47 8.40 -21.61
N CYS A 585 26.37 7.71 -21.94
CA CYS A 585 26.43 6.51 -22.77
C CYS A 585 25.77 6.74 -24.13
N SER A 586 26.28 6.08 -25.16
CA SER A 586 25.74 6.11 -26.53
C SER A 586 24.44 5.33 -26.70
N CYS A 587 23.95 4.61 -25.70
CA CYS A 587 22.72 3.83 -25.83
C CYS A 587 21.47 4.73 -25.82
N SER A 588 20.42 4.28 -26.53
CA SER A 588 19.15 5.00 -26.65
C SER A 588 18.53 5.38 -25.31
N TRP A 589 18.66 4.52 -24.29
CA TRP A 589 18.17 4.78 -22.94
C TRP A 589 18.86 5.99 -22.28
N SER A 590 20.19 6.06 -22.39
CA SER A 590 20.99 7.16 -21.83
C SER A 590 20.75 8.48 -22.56
N ILE A 591 20.56 8.43 -23.89
CA ILE A 591 20.27 9.62 -24.71
C ILE A 591 18.94 10.27 -24.30
N GLN A 592 17.97 9.50 -23.78
CA GLN A 592 16.74 10.06 -23.21
C GLN A 592 16.92 10.73 -21.83
N GLY A 593 18.14 10.75 -21.29
CA GLY A 593 18.49 11.28 -19.98
C GLY A 593 18.37 10.28 -18.83
N ASN A 594 18.01 9.02 -19.12
CA ASN A 594 17.81 8.00 -18.09
C ASN A 594 19.13 7.35 -17.64
N LEU A 595 19.14 6.73 -16.46
CA LEU A 595 20.28 5.98 -15.93
C LEU A 595 20.35 4.60 -16.60
N CYS A 596 21.33 4.39 -17.48
CA CYS A 596 21.45 3.14 -18.23
C CYS A 596 22.32 2.09 -17.52
N LYS A 597 22.05 0.82 -17.85
CA LYS A 597 22.79 -0.35 -17.35
C LYS A 597 24.30 -0.27 -17.63
N HIS A 598 24.71 0.29 -18.77
CA HIS A 598 26.11 0.38 -19.17
C HIS A 598 26.90 1.35 -18.27
N ILE A 599 26.34 2.51 -17.93
CA ILE A 599 26.98 3.48 -17.01
C ILE A 599 27.17 2.85 -15.63
N ILE A 600 26.12 2.22 -15.10
CA ILE A 600 26.19 1.54 -13.79
C ILE A 600 27.27 0.45 -13.84
N LYS A 601 27.28 -0.38 -14.89
CA LYS A 601 28.26 -1.45 -15.04
C LYS A 601 29.69 -0.94 -15.09
N VAL A 602 29.95 0.08 -15.91
CA VAL A 602 31.27 0.72 -16.01
C VAL A 602 31.70 1.29 -14.66
N ASN A 603 30.79 1.96 -13.95
CA ASN A 603 31.08 2.48 -12.61
C ASN A 603 31.42 1.37 -11.61
N MET A 604 30.72 0.22 -11.65
CA MET A 604 31.06 -0.94 -10.82
C MET A 604 32.47 -1.47 -11.11
N VAL A 605 32.86 -1.56 -12.38
CA VAL A 605 34.20 -2.03 -12.79
C VAL A 605 35.29 -1.03 -12.38
N CYS A 606 35.07 0.27 -12.62
CA CYS A 606 35.98 1.34 -12.22
C CYS A 606 36.20 1.37 -10.70
N GLN A 607 35.13 1.17 -9.90
CA GLN A 607 35.24 1.13 -8.44
C GLN A 607 36.12 -0.01 -7.93
N LYS A 608 36.11 -1.19 -8.58
CA LYS A 608 36.98 -2.31 -8.18
C LYS A 608 38.47 -2.02 -8.40
N LYS A 609 38.81 -1.17 -9.38
CA LYS A 609 40.18 -0.75 -9.70
C LYS A 609 40.62 0.48 -8.90
N HIS A 610 40.33 0.49 -7.58
CA HIS A 610 40.42 1.62 -6.63
C HIS A 610 41.60 2.62 -6.74
N SER A 611 42.69 2.33 -7.46
CA SER A 611 43.83 3.23 -7.63
C SER A 611 43.62 4.36 -8.65
N ASP A 612 42.74 4.19 -9.64
CA ASP A 612 42.74 5.06 -10.84
C ASP A 612 41.50 5.95 -10.99
N TYR A 613 40.47 5.76 -10.14
CA TYR A 613 39.17 6.45 -10.26
C TYR A 613 38.72 7.10 -8.95
N HIS A 614 38.01 8.22 -9.07
CA HIS A 614 37.38 8.87 -7.92
C HIS A 614 36.31 7.98 -7.26
N PRO A 615 36.13 8.07 -5.94
CA PRO A 615 35.03 7.40 -5.27
C PRO A 615 33.67 7.94 -5.75
N SER A 616 32.64 7.10 -5.68
CA SER A 616 31.26 7.54 -5.99
C SER A 616 30.84 8.72 -5.11
N MET A 617 29.99 9.61 -5.62
CA MET A 617 29.52 10.76 -4.85
C MET A 617 28.81 10.34 -3.56
N SER A 618 28.04 9.25 -3.61
CA SER A 618 27.36 8.70 -2.43
C SER A 618 28.34 8.23 -1.36
N PHE A 619 29.43 7.57 -1.77
CA PHE A 619 30.48 7.14 -0.86
C PHE A 619 31.27 8.33 -0.32
N GLN A 620 31.62 9.30 -1.17
CA GLN A 620 32.34 10.50 -0.77
C GLN A 620 31.52 11.32 0.24
N SER A 621 30.23 11.56 -0.04
CA SER A 621 29.31 12.22 0.89
C SER A 621 29.25 11.50 2.24
N PHE A 622 29.08 10.18 2.23
CA PHE A 622 29.06 9.38 3.45
C PHE A 622 30.36 9.48 4.24
N ARG A 623 31.51 9.36 3.56
CA ARG A 623 32.85 9.50 4.14
C ARG A 623 33.03 10.86 4.83
N GLU A 624 32.64 11.94 4.16
CA GLU A 624 32.77 13.30 4.70
C GLU A 624 31.87 13.54 5.91
N ILE A 625 30.65 12.98 5.90
CA ILE A 625 29.75 13.06 7.06
C ILE A 625 30.34 12.31 8.26
N LEU A 626 30.89 11.11 8.04
CA LEU A 626 31.57 10.36 9.09
C LEU A 626 32.78 11.12 9.63
N LEU A 627 33.60 11.71 8.75
CA LEU A 627 34.75 12.53 9.17
C LEU A 627 34.32 13.78 9.93
N LYS A 628 33.21 14.43 9.55
CA LYS A 628 32.63 15.55 10.32
C LYS A 628 32.19 15.10 11.71
N PHE A 629 31.53 13.94 11.83
CA PHE A 629 31.16 13.37 13.14
C PHE A 629 32.39 13.05 13.98
N TRP A 630 33.43 12.48 13.38
CA TRP A 630 34.69 12.17 14.06
C TRP A 630 35.43 13.43 14.55
N ARG A 631 35.43 14.50 13.74
CA ARG A 631 36.11 15.78 14.06
C ARG A 631 35.33 16.64 15.06
N LYS A 632 34.03 16.39 15.25
CA LYS A 632 33.23 17.11 16.24
C LYS A 632 33.72 16.66 17.62
N VAL A 633 34.40 17.55 18.34
CA VAL A 633 34.93 17.26 19.69
C VAL A 633 33.76 16.79 20.54
N VAL A 634 33.84 15.54 20.98
CA VAL A 634 32.87 14.95 21.86
C VAL A 634 33.27 15.40 23.28
N ASP A 635 32.71 16.52 23.71
CA ASP A 635 33.04 17.18 25.00
C ASP A 635 32.57 16.39 26.24
N ASP A 636 32.01 15.18 26.04
CA ASP A 636 31.54 14.26 27.07
C ASP A 636 32.12 12.85 26.81
N SER A 637 32.83 12.31 27.80
CA SER A 637 33.40 10.94 27.77
C SER A 637 32.39 9.85 27.40
N ILE A 638 31.11 10.00 27.77
CA ILE A 638 30.05 9.02 27.49
C ILE A 638 29.68 9.03 26.01
N ALA A 639 29.60 10.21 25.40
CA ALA A 639 29.30 10.32 23.99
C ALA A 639 30.47 9.78 23.12
N LEU A 640 31.71 9.85 23.63
CA LEU A 640 32.86 9.24 22.96
C LEU A 640 32.78 7.71 23.04
N ASP A 641 32.48 7.15 24.22
CA ASP A 641 32.31 5.70 24.41
C ASP A 641 31.17 5.14 23.55
N GLN A 642 30.03 5.86 23.45
CA GLN A 642 28.92 5.49 22.57
C GLN A 642 29.31 5.56 21.09
N SER A 643 30.02 6.61 20.68
CA SER A 643 30.50 6.77 19.31
C SER A 643 31.46 5.66 18.90
N VAL A 644 32.39 5.29 19.79
CA VAL A 644 33.32 4.17 19.57
C VAL A 644 32.56 2.84 19.48
N ALA A 645 31.60 2.59 20.38
CA ALA A 645 30.78 1.38 20.36
C ALA A 645 29.96 1.26 19.06
N TRP A 646 29.33 2.37 18.62
CA TRP A 646 28.56 2.43 17.37
C TRP A 646 29.46 2.27 16.15
N THR A 647 30.62 2.93 16.14
CA THR A 647 31.59 2.82 15.04
C THR A 647 32.10 1.39 14.91
N LYS A 648 32.38 0.70 16.02
CA LYS A 648 32.82 -0.69 16.01
C LYS A 648 31.71 -1.64 15.56
N GLN A 649 30.48 -1.41 15.99
CA GLN A 649 29.31 -2.18 15.51
C GLN A 649 29.04 -1.94 14.02
N MET A 650 29.14 -0.70 13.54
CA MET A 650 29.01 -0.35 12.13
C MET A 650 30.15 -0.94 11.31
N HIS A 651 31.39 -0.86 11.80
CA HIS A 651 32.56 -1.50 11.19
C HIS A 651 32.36 -3.00 11.06
N ASP A 652 31.95 -3.69 12.13
CA ASP A 652 31.65 -5.14 12.08
C ASP A 652 30.51 -5.46 11.09
N THR A 653 29.50 -4.59 11.00
CA THR A 653 28.38 -4.77 10.07
C THR A 653 28.84 -4.55 8.62
N ILE A 654 29.63 -3.50 8.36
CA ILE A 654 30.21 -3.20 7.04
C ILE A 654 31.18 -4.30 6.63
N GLN A 655 32.05 -4.77 7.52
CA GLN A 655 32.99 -5.85 7.26
C GLN A 655 32.24 -7.14 6.91
N ARG A 656 31.17 -7.48 7.63
CA ARG A 656 30.31 -8.62 7.29
C ARG A 656 29.60 -8.44 5.94
N LEU A 657 29.17 -7.23 5.60
CA LEU A 657 28.57 -6.92 4.29
C LEU A 657 29.59 -7.05 3.15
N VAL A 658 30.84 -6.62 3.37
CA VAL A 658 31.95 -6.78 2.42
C VAL A 658 32.37 -8.25 2.27
N GLU A 659 32.38 -9.01 3.36
CA GLU A 659 32.61 -10.46 3.34
C GLU A 659 31.49 -11.18 2.56
N LEU A 660 30.23 -10.75 2.72
CA LEU A 660 29.08 -11.26 1.95
C LEU A 660 29.21 -10.92 0.45
N SER A 661 29.63 -9.70 0.09
CA SER A 661 29.79 -9.30 -1.31
C SER A 661 30.97 -9.99 -2.01
N ASN A 662 31.99 -10.41 -1.25
CA ASN A 662 33.17 -11.09 -1.76
C ASN A 662 33.03 -12.62 -1.76
N SER A 663 32.01 -13.18 -1.08
CA SER A 663 31.79 -14.63 -1.02
C SER A 663 30.94 -15.14 -2.19
N SER A 664 31.41 -16.14 -2.92
CA SER A 664 30.67 -16.80 -4.00
C SER A 664 29.55 -17.73 -3.52
N ASN A 665 29.41 -17.92 -2.21
CA ASN A 665 28.43 -18.81 -1.60
C ASN A 665 27.88 -18.25 -0.28
N ILE A 666 26.79 -17.49 -0.38
CA ILE A 666 26.05 -16.90 0.75
C ILE A 666 25.72 -17.94 1.83
N GLY A 667 25.55 -19.22 1.47
CA GLY A 667 25.23 -20.31 2.39
C GLY A 667 26.28 -20.56 3.49
N SER A 668 27.58 -20.39 3.19
CA SER A 668 28.64 -20.61 4.19
C SER A 668 28.69 -19.47 5.21
N VAL A 669 28.41 -18.23 4.78
CA VAL A 669 28.38 -17.06 5.67
C VAL A 669 27.13 -17.07 6.56
N VAL A 670 26.00 -17.54 6.03
CA VAL A 670 24.75 -17.71 6.80
C VAL A 670 24.89 -18.77 7.91
N SER A 671 25.67 -19.84 7.67
CA SER A 671 25.93 -20.88 8.69
C SER A 671 26.80 -20.42 9.86
N SER A 672 27.58 -19.35 9.70
CA SER A 672 28.39 -18.76 10.77
C SER A 672 27.67 -17.67 11.56
N LEU A 673 26.46 -17.27 11.16
CA LEU A 673 25.66 -16.28 11.90
C LEU A 673 24.99 -16.93 13.12
N PRO A 674 25.03 -16.32 14.31
CA PRO A 674 24.34 -16.85 15.48
C PRO A 674 22.83 -16.86 15.21
N VAL A 675 22.27 -18.06 15.22
CA VAL A 675 20.88 -18.29 14.88
C VAL A 675 19.98 -17.79 16.01
N LYS A 676 19.42 -16.58 15.89
CA LYS A 676 18.30 -16.13 16.72
C LYS A 676 17.00 -16.68 16.16
N TRP A 677 16.74 -17.97 16.38
CA TRP A 677 15.38 -18.49 16.26
C TRP A 677 14.52 -17.83 17.33
N VAL A 678 13.57 -17.00 16.89
CA VAL A 678 12.40 -16.61 17.67
C VAL A 678 11.78 -17.89 18.21
N SER A 679 11.71 -18.00 19.54
CA SER A 679 11.06 -19.10 20.22
C SER A 679 9.65 -19.29 19.65
N LYS A 680 9.37 -20.47 19.09
CA LYS A 680 7.99 -20.93 18.85
C LYS A 680 7.20 -20.69 20.13
N LYS A 681 6.18 -19.83 20.10
CA LYS A 681 5.18 -19.70 21.16
C LYS A 681 4.43 -21.03 21.28
N GLY A 682 4.97 -21.93 22.09
CA GLY A 682 4.26 -23.08 22.62
C GLY A 682 3.16 -22.61 23.56
N ARG A 683 2.01 -23.26 23.47
CA ARG A 683 0.83 -23.02 24.31
C ARG A 683 1.22 -22.94 25.78
N THR A 684 0.68 -21.92 26.45
CA THR A 684 0.79 -21.66 27.88
C THR A 684 0.52 -22.89 28.73
N PHE A 685 1.49 -23.28 29.55
CA PHE A 685 1.25 -23.95 30.82
C PHE A 685 2.00 -23.18 31.91
N ALA A 686 1.23 -22.71 32.89
CA ALA A 686 1.72 -21.95 34.02
C ALA A 686 2.60 -22.83 34.92
N GLY A 687 3.78 -22.32 35.29
CA GLY A 687 4.69 -23.02 36.22
C GLY A 687 5.87 -22.15 36.65
N LYS A 688 5.68 -21.44 37.78
CA LYS A 688 6.64 -20.88 38.75
C LYS A 688 8.00 -20.31 38.27
N ARG A 689 8.20 -19.02 38.59
CA ARG A 689 9.48 -18.28 38.66
C ARG A 689 10.51 -18.99 39.55
N ALA A 690 11.76 -19.02 39.11
CA ALA A 690 12.93 -19.14 39.98
C ALA A 690 13.98 -18.09 39.59
N ALA A 691 14.57 -17.51 40.62
CA ALA A 691 15.43 -16.33 40.60
C ALA A 691 16.85 -16.62 40.09
N TYR A 692 17.47 -15.55 39.58
CA TYR A 692 18.89 -15.45 39.24
C TYR A 692 19.78 -15.78 40.45
N THR A 693 20.83 -16.58 40.26
CA THR A 693 22.07 -16.41 41.03
C THR A 693 23.29 -16.92 40.27
N LEU A 694 24.37 -16.15 40.43
CA LEU A 694 25.70 -16.21 39.85
C LEU A 694 26.43 -17.55 40.07
N ALA A 695 27.29 -17.89 39.12
CA ALA A 695 28.21 -19.02 39.19
C ALA A 695 29.50 -18.66 39.95
N LEU A 696 29.97 -19.57 40.82
CA LEU A 696 31.36 -19.84 41.23
C LEU A 696 31.40 -21.26 41.88
N PRO A 697 32.56 -21.95 41.98
CA PRO A 697 32.75 -23.25 41.31
C PRO A 697 33.07 -24.41 42.32
N PRO A 698 33.66 -25.57 41.95
CA PRO A 698 33.09 -26.88 42.26
C PRO A 698 33.80 -27.62 43.41
N SER A 699 33.08 -28.43 44.19
CA SER A 699 33.72 -29.58 44.86
C SER A 699 32.77 -30.71 45.24
N LYS A 700 33.21 -31.91 44.83
CA LYS A 700 33.18 -33.22 45.48
C LYS A 700 31.88 -33.81 46.05
N GLU A 701 31.57 -34.99 45.50
CA GLU A 701 31.16 -36.22 46.19
C GLU A 701 30.07 -36.13 47.26
N SER A 702 28.91 -36.72 46.97
CA SER A 702 28.57 -38.01 47.57
C SER A 702 27.21 -38.52 47.12
N VAL A 703 27.26 -39.80 46.77
CA VAL A 703 26.18 -40.77 46.59
C VAL A 703 25.18 -40.74 47.74
N TYR A 704 23.88 -40.75 47.45
CA TYR A 704 22.95 -41.65 48.15
C TYR A 704 21.77 -42.07 47.27
N GLN A 705 21.66 -43.40 47.12
CA GLN A 705 20.59 -44.13 46.47
C GLN A 705 19.31 -44.13 47.33
N ARG A 706 18.14 -44.17 46.67
CA ARG A 706 17.06 -45.17 46.90
C ARG A 706 15.94 -44.91 45.89
N LYS A 707 15.77 -45.75 44.86
CA LYS A 707 15.14 -47.08 44.78
C LYS A 707 13.60 -47.07 44.70
N HIS A 708 13.14 -47.59 43.55
CA HIS A 708 11.89 -48.32 43.28
C HIS A 708 10.58 -47.50 43.32
N ARG A 709 9.67 -47.61 42.33
CA ARG A 709 9.00 -48.85 41.89
C ARG A 709 8.38 -48.70 40.49
N LYS A 710 8.57 -49.75 39.67
CA LYS A 710 7.87 -50.01 38.40
C LYS A 710 6.41 -50.45 38.63
N ARG A 711 5.48 -50.05 37.75
CA ARG A 711 4.55 -50.90 36.94
C ARG A 711 3.49 -50.01 36.27
N LYS A 712 3.50 -49.91 34.94
CA LYS A 712 2.80 -50.73 33.92
C LYS A 712 1.33 -50.33 33.70
N ARG A 713 1.09 -49.80 32.49
CA ARG A 713 -0.19 -49.67 31.79
C ARG A 713 -0.93 -51.01 31.75
N LEU A 714 -2.22 -51.00 32.10
CA LEU A 714 -3.18 -52.05 31.79
C LEU A 714 -4.00 -51.62 30.56
N SER A 715 -3.89 -52.42 29.51
CA SER A 715 -4.84 -52.54 28.42
C SER A 715 -6.12 -53.23 28.92
N ARG A 716 -7.28 -52.85 28.37
CA ARG A 716 -8.50 -53.67 28.41
C ARG A 716 -9.12 -53.70 27.02
N LEU A 717 -8.96 -54.85 26.37
CA LEU A 717 -9.97 -55.44 25.50
C LEU A 717 -10.94 -56.23 26.40
N ARG A 718 -12.22 -56.27 26.05
CA ARG A 718 -13.15 -57.35 26.41
C ARG A 718 -13.63 -57.97 25.10
N GLY A 719 -13.37 -59.27 24.93
CA GLY A 719 -14.14 -60.18 24.06
C GLY A 719 -15.50 -60.49 24.71
N GLY A 720 -16.41 -61.29 24.17
CA GLY A 720 -16.37 -62.32 23.12
C GLY A 720 -17.33 -63.45 23.53
N SER A 721 -17.94 -64.11 22.53
CA SER A 721 -18.67 -65.40 22.53
C SER A 721 -19.98 -65.57 23.33
N ALA A 722 -21.10 -65.72 22.61
CA ALA A 722 -21.76 -67.01 22.32
C ALA A 722 -22.59 -66.86 21.05
#